data_AF-A0A7Y2XXL7-F1
#
_entry.id   AF-A0A7Y2XXL7-F1
#
_cell.length_a   1.000
_cell.length_b   1.000
_cell.length_c   1.000
_cell.angle_alpha   90.00
_cell.angle_beta   90.00
_cell.angle_gamma   90.00
#
_symmetry.space_group_name_H-M   'P 1'
#
loop_
_entity.id
_entity.type
_entity.pdbx_description
1 polymer ?
#
loop_
_entity_poly.entity_id
_entity_poly.type
_entity_poly.pdbx_seq_one_letter_code
_entity_poly.pdbx_strand_id
1 'polypeptide(L)'
;MDYPHHAKRNYKNHDPDLMDLDRVAISVKSHRLLHQLLSENQKLEKIMRYAKTEIEALIGIRTWVLERLADNQQALAYYRGELAENPYDVLSWKDVAAIRLLDYIDHAGMTYRDQNLRGVTAINNPVKMIWLAVNHGTGGARPPFFEDMIHLFRQFEGVDTHELPDHRSVENWMARFPSGLDPRIVKLREENRDRIINLIIDKIEAGEIVDRKYCFAPDLSREQRFLQALEWWSDYHFHLRFAVRSANLLNEMLGNSLDPDTMKMLHRAEQSGIPIFVNPYYLSLLHVRVPYFAIGADLAIRHYVLYSKQLIDEFGHIVAWEKEDQVEPGKPNAAGWLLPSEHHIHRRYPEVAILIPDTTGRACGGLCASCQRMYSFQKGQLNFDLKKLRPDKKWPERLKDLLSYFEQDSQLRDILITGGDALMSSDTSLVQLLEGVYQMARRKRAANKKRADGEKYAEIVRVRLGTRLPVYLPQRITDDLVKILKDFQHKASRIGVRQFMIQTHVESSMEITPQVKEALQKLNRAGWLVINQHVFTAAASRRGHNAKLRQTLGEVGVLPYYTFSVKGYMENWFNFAPNGRAVQEQIEEKVVGKLSDQAVEELDADLVRAEAMESHLRSLRNKETTAFLATDRNVLNLPGVGKSLSFRVIGITRYGRRILQFDHDATRRHSPIIEKLGKIIIIESKSVSEYLAQLTEMGEDPEDYAGLYGYSIGITDPRLPIFDYPDYEFSVTDEMTNLDVS
;
A
#
# COMPACT_ATOMS: atom_id res chain seq x y z
N MET A 1 23.28 -12.35 -37.65
CA MET A 1 22.25 -12.75 -36.69
C MET A 1 21.12 -11.76 -36.86
N ASP A 2 20.04 -12.23 -37.46
CA ASP A 2 18.94 -11.43 -38.00
C ASP A 2 18.07 -10.82 -36.90
N TYR A 3 17.83 -9.51 -37.02
CA TYR A 3 16.85 -8.77 -36.22
C TYR A 3 15.44 -9.03 -36.76
N PRO A 4 14.45 -9.42 -35.93
CA PRO A 4 13.11 -9.65 -36.43
C PRO A 4 12.39 -8.34 -36.71
N HIS A 5 11.85 -8.25 -37.93
CA HIS A 5 11.00 -7.17 -38.43
C HIS A 5 9.75 -6.95 -37.55
N HIS A 6 9.61 -5.74 -36.99
CA HIS A 6 8.38 -5.31 -36.33
C HIS A 6 7.26 -5.05 -37.36
N ALA A 7 6.17 -5.80 -37.21
CA ALA A 7 4.93 -5.60 -37.94
C ALA A 7 4.26 -4.26 -37.57
N LYS A 8 3.92 -3.48 -38.59
CA LYS A 8 3.15 -2.22 -38.49
C LYS A 8 1.75 -2.49 -37.92
N ARG A 9 1.53 -2.19 -36.63
CA ARG A 9 0.19 -1.96 -36.08
C ARG A 9 -0.15 -0.47 -36.20
N ASN A 10 -1.11 -0.15 -37.06
CA ASN A 10 -1.69 1.18 -37.21
C ASN A 10 -2.48 1.56 -35.95
N TYR A 11 -1.85 2.28 -35.02
CA TYR A 11 -2.54 3.03 -33.97
C TYR A 11 -2.68 4.49 -34.41
N LYS A 12 -3.81 4.84 -35.02
CA LYS A 12 -4.21 6.24 -35.21
C LYS A 12 -4.73 6.78 -33.87
N ASN A 13 -3.84 7.40 -33.11
CA ASN A 13 -4.13 8.45 -32.13
C ASN A 13 -2.78 9.12 -31.80
N HIS A 14 -2.33 9.98 -32.73
CA HIS A 14 -1.24 10.91 -32.44
C HIS A 14 -1.81 12.03 -31.57
N ASP A 15 -1.30 12.12 -30.34
CA ASP A 15 -1.43 13.30 -29.49
C ASP A 15 -0.57 14.42 -30.11
N PRO A 16 -1.15 15.51 -30.67
CA PRO A 16 -0.40 16.46 -31.52
C PRO A 16 0.64 17.34 -30.80
N ASP A 17 0.70 17.37 -29.46
CA ASP A 17 1.37 18.45 -28.72
C ASP A 17 2.77 18.14 -28.15
N LEU A 18 3.27 16.89 -28.27
CA LEU A 18 4.52 16.51 -27.59
C LEU A 18 5.80 17.10 -28.21
N MET A 19 5.78 17.40 -29.51
CA MET A 19 6.91 18.03 -30.20
C MET A 19 7.01 19.53 -29.92
N ASP A 20 5.98 20.17 -29.37
CA ASP A 20 6.03 21.61 -29.06
C ASP A 20 6.71 21.90 -27.71
N LEU A 21 6.76 20.91 -26.80
CA LEU A 21 7.36 21.09 -25.48
C LEU A 21 8.88 21.32 -25.50
N ASP A 22 9.59 20.89 -26.54
CA ASP A 22 11.02 21.16 -26.70
C ASP A 22 11.32 22.65 -26.96
N ARG A 23 10.34 23.39 -27.50
CA ARG A 23 10.43 24.83 -27.77
C ARG A 23 10.07 25.69 -26.56
N VAL A 24 9.48 25.08 -25.53
CA VAL A 24 9.08 25.78 -24.31
C VAL A 24 10.32 26.20 -23.53
N ALA A 25 10.41 27.51 -23.26
CA ALA A 25 11.47 28.08 -22.43
C ALA A 25 11.43 27.50 -21.00
N ILE A 26 12.60 27.26 -20.43
CA ILE A 26 12.69 26.84 -19.02
C ILE A 26 12.50 28.05 -18.09
N SER A 27 12.03 27.79 -16.87
CA SER A 27 11.78 28.86 -15.89
C SER A 27 13.07 29.52 -15.39
N VAL A 28 12.98 30.70 -14.78
CA VAL A 28 14.13 31.36 -14.13
C VAL A 28 14.77 30.47 -13.06
N LYS A 29 13.97 29.76 -12.26
CA LYS A 29 14.48 28.80 -11.26
C LYS A 29 15.22 27.65 -11.95
N SER A 30 14.66 27.11 -13.03
CA SER A 30 15.30 26.08 -13.85
C SER A 30 16.65 26.55 -14.41
N HIS A 31 16.76 27.79 -14.89
CA HIS A 31 18.03 28.34 -15.37
C HIS A 31 19.09 28.41 -14.27
N ARG A 32 18.71 28.81 -13.05
CA ARG A 32 19.63 28.86 -11.91
C ARG A 32 20.11 27.45 -11.51
N LEU A 33 19.20 26.49 -11.46
CA LEU A 33 19.53 25.09 -11.17
C LEU A 33 20.38 24.47 -12.27
N LEU A 34 20.12 24.78 -13.54
CA LEU A 34 20.98 24.37 -14.64
C LEU A 34 22.38 24.94 -14.49
N HIS A 35 22.51 26.24 -14.19
CA HIS A 35 23.81 26.84 -13.95
C HIS A 35 24.56 26.14 -12.81
N GLN A 36 23.86 25.85 -11.70
CA GLN A 36 24.41 25.08 -10.59
C GLN A 36 24.90 23.70 -11.05
N LEU A 37 24.05 22.92 -11.72
CA LEU A 37 24.37 21.60 -12.26
C LEU A 37 25.67 21.62 -13.08
N LEU A 38 25.80 22.60 -13.99
CA LEU A 38 26.99 22.74 -14.85
C LEU A 38 28.23 23.19 -14.07
N SER A 39 28.08 24.17 -13.16
CA SER A 39 29.19 24.70 -12.38
C SER A 39 29.82 23.65 -11.44
N GLU A 40 28.99 22.72 -10.96
CA GLU A 40 29.44 21.59 -10.14
C GLU A 40 30.00 20.43 -10.99
N ASN A 41 29.75 20.42 -12.31
CA ASN A 41 30.11 19.32 -13.21
C ASN A 41 30.75 19.82 -14.51
N GLN A 42 32.03 20.21 -14.45
CA GLN A 42 32.75 20.76 -15.61
C GLN A 42 32.80 19.82 -16.82
N LYS A 43 32.85 18.49 -16.62
CA LYS A 43 32.85 17.51 -17.73
C LYS A 43 31.48 17.47 -18.41
N LEU A 44 30.39 17.52 -17.64
CA LEU A 44 29.03 17.65 -18.17
C LEU A 44 28.87 18.96 -18.97
N GLU A 45 29.35 20.08 -18.45
CA GLU A 45 29.29 21.38 -19.15
C GLU A 45 29.99 21.32 -20.50
N LYS A 46 31.21 20.77 -20.55
CA LYS A 46 31.94 20.59 -21.81
C LYS A 46 31.14 19.74 -22.79
N ILE A 47 30.63 18.58 -22.36
CA ILE A 47 29.84 17.70 -23.22
C ILE A 47 28.63 18.45 -23.79
N MET A 48 27.87 19.16 -22.94
CA MET A 48 26.64 19.85 -23.35
C MET A 48 26.88 21.02 -24.30
N ARG A 49 27.96 21.79 -24.11
CA ARG A 49 28.27 22.97 -24.94
C ARG A 49 28.96 22.63 -26.27
N TYR A 50 29.78 21.58 -26.31
CA TYR A 50 30.51 21.21 -27.52
C TYR A 50 29.74 20.26 -28.43
N ALA A 51 28.77 19.51 -27.89
CA ALA A 51 27.89 18.68 -28.68
C ALA A 51 27.00 19.53 -29.59
N LYS A 52 27.10 19.30 -30.91
CA LYS A 52 26.29 19.98 -31.93
C LYS A 52 24.86 19.44 -31.98
N THR A 53 24.65 18.23 -31.48
CA THR A 53 23.35 17.56 -31.48
C THR A 53 23.10 16.86 -30.15
N GLU A 54 21.83 16.59 -29.84
CA GLU A 54 21.43 15.79 -28.68
C GLU A 54 22.05 14.38 -28.69
N ILE A 55 22.33 13.82 -29.88
CA ILE A 55 22.96 12.51 -30.04
C ILE A 55 24.43 12.57 -29.63
N GLU A 56 25.16 13.61 -30.06
CA GLU A 56 26.56 13.81 -29.65
C GLU A 56 26.68 13.99 -28.13
N ALA A 57 25.73 14.72 -27.51
CA ALA A 57 25.69 14.89 -26.06
C ALA A 57 25.47 13.56 -25.33
N LEU A 58 24.55 12.73 -25.83
CA LEU A 58 24.26 11.41 -25.30
C LEU A 58 25.46 10.46 -25.42
N ILE A 59 26.15 10.44 -26.57
CA ILE A 59 27.38 9.66 -26.74
C ILE A 59 28.46 10.15 -25.76
N GLY A 60 28.64 11.46 -25.63
CA GLY A 60 29.63 12.04 -24.71
C GLY A 60 29.42 11.64 -23.26
N ILE A 61 28.17 11.66 -22.77
CA ILE A 61 27.85 11.16 -21.42
C ILE A 61 28.09 9.65 -21.34
N ARG A 62 27.61 8.87 -22.32
CA ARG A 62 27.75 7.41 -22.30
C ARG A 62 29.22 6.99 -22.19
N THR A 63 30.10 7.58 -22.99
CA THR A 63 31.54 7.31 -22.95
C THR A 63 32.11 7.63 -21.57
N TRP A 64 31.80 8.81 -21.03
CA TRP A 64 32.26 9.19 -19.70
C TRP A 64 31.81 8.22 -18.60
N VAL A 65 30.53 7.83 -18.62
CA VAL A 65 29.98 6.94 -17.59
C VAL A 65 30.58 5.53 -17.72
N LEU A 66 30.74 5.01 -18.93
CA LEU A 66 31.36 3.70 -19.16
C LEU A 66 32.84 3.66 -18.80
N GLU A 67 33.60 4.73 -19.07
CA GLU A 67 35.00 4.85 -18.64
C GLU A 67 35.13 4.68 -17.12
N ARG A 68 34.22 5.30 -16.36
CA ARG A 68 34.22 5.21 -14.90
C ARG A 68 33.73 3.85 -14.38
N LEU A 69 32.70 3.28 -15.03
CA LEU A 69 32.15 1.99 -14.62
C LEU A 69 33.10 0.82 -14.95
N ALA A 70 34.00 0.99 -15.92
CA ALA A 70 34.98 -0.04 -16.31
C ALA A 70 35.90 -0.46 -15.16
N ASP A 71 36.12 0.41 -14.18
CA ASP A 71 36.91 0.13 -12.98
C ASP A 71 36.21 -0.86 -12.02
N ASN A 72 34.89 -1.05 -12.13
CA ASN A 72 34.12 -1.99 -11.32
C ASN A 72 33.41 -3.05 -12.20
N GLN A 73 34.04 -4.22 -12.33
CA GLN A 73 33.51 -5.34 -13.13
C GLN A 73 32.17 -5.87 -12.62
N GLN A 74 31.92 -5.85 -11.32
CA GLN A 74 30.63 -6.29 -10.74
C GLN A 74 29.51 -5.31 -11.11
N ALA A 75 29.79 -4.00 -11.08
CA ALA A 75 28.84 -2.99 -11.51
C ALA A 75 28.51 -3.09 -13.00
N LEU A 76 29.51 -3.38 -13.83
CA LEU A 76 29.30 -3.62 -15.26
C LEU A 76 28.47 -4.89 -15.53
N ALA A 77 28.72 -5.98 -14.79
CA ALA A 77 27.93 -7.20 -14.87
C ALA A 77 26.48 -6.96 -14.44
N TYR A 78 26.26 -6.22 -13.34
CA TYR A 78 24.92 -5.83 -12.90
C TYR A 78 24.20 -4.98 -13.96
N TYR A 79 24.89 -3.98 -14.54
CA TYR A 79 24.33 -3.16 -15.62
C TYR A 79 23.85 -4.01 -16.81
N ARG A 80 24.62 -5.03 -17.19
CA ARG A 80 24.29 -5.98 -18.27
C ARG A 80 23.23 -7.03 -17.90
N GLY A 81 22.81 -7.09 -16.63
CA GLY A 81 21.88 -8.11 -16.14
C GLY A 81 22.53 -9.50 -15.98
N GLU A 82 23.85 -9.55 -15.84
CA GLU A 82 24.64 -10.78 -15.69
C GLU A 82 24.85 -11.16 -14.22
N LEU A 83 24.47 -10.29 -13.28
CA LEU A 83 24.67 -10.48 -11.84
C LEU A 83 23.37 -10.88 -11.13
N ALA A 84 23.43 -11.94 -10.31
CA ALA A 84 22.31 -12.45 -9.53
C ALA A 84 22.32 -12.01 -8.04
N GLU A 85 23.40 -11.38 -7.59
CA GLU A 85 23.57 -10.91 -6.21
C GLU A 85 22.78 -9.64 -5.93
N ASN A 86 22.53 -9.36 -4.64
CA ASN A 86 21.88 -8.11 -4.23
C ASN A 86 22.79 -6.92 -4.57
N PRO A 87 22.34 -5.96 -5.40
CA PRO A 87 23.14 -4.82 -5.83
C PRO A 87 23.72 -4.00 -4.67
N TYR A 88 23.04 -3.92 -3.53
CA TYR A 88 23.53 -3.13 -2.40
C TYR A 88 24.73 -3.74 -1.68
N ASP A 89 25.04 -5.02 -1.92
CA ASP A 89 26.19 -5.69 -1.31
C ASP A 89 27.48 -5.50 -2.14
N VAL A 90 27.35 -5.06 -3.40
CA VAL A 90 28.44 -5.08 -4.40
C VAL A 90 28.61 -3.75 -5.15
N LEU A 91 27.55 -2.93 -5.24
CA LEU A 91 27.60 -1.64 -5.90
C LEU A 91 27.96 -0.55 -4.89
N SER A 92 28.94 0.29 -5.23
CA SER A 92 29.13 1.55 -4.52
C SER A 92 28.01 2.54 -4.85
N TRP A 93 27.86 3.57 -4.01
CA TRP A 93 26.88 4.64 -4.27
C TRP A 93 27.09 5.34 -5.61
N LYS A 94 28.35 5.42 -6.08
CA LYS A 94 28.71 5.97 -7.39
C LYS A 94 28.27 5.05 -8.53
N ASP A 95 28.40 3.74 -8.34
CA ASP A 95 28.00 2.74 -9.34
C ASP A 95 26.49 2.79 -9.57
N VAL A 96 25.69 2.96 -8.52
CA VAL A 96 24.24 3.13 -8.61
C VAL A 96 23.87 4.34 -9.51
N ALA A 97 24.54 5.48 -9.34
CA ALA A 97 24.35 6.64 -10.21
C ALA A 97 24.80 6.41 -11.65
N ALA A 98 25.96 5.77 -11.84
CA ALA A 98 26.49 5.44 -13.16
C ALA A 98 25.51 4.54 -13.94
N ILE A 99 25.01 3.49 -13.28
CA ILE A 99 24.00 2.58 -13.83
C ILE A 99 22.72 3.34 -14.21
N ARG A 100 22.23 4.23 -13.34
CA ARG A 100 21.04 5.05 -13.64
C ARG A 100 21.26 5.98 -14.85
N LEU A 101 22.44 6.59 -14.98
CA LEU A 101 22.77 7.41 -16.14
C LEU A 101 22.79 6.59 -17.43
N LEU A 102 23.32 5.36 -17.40
CA LEU A 102 23.28 4.45 -18.55
C LEU A 102 21.85 4.02 -18.87
N ASP A 103 21.03 3.72 -17.86
CA ASP A 103 19.61 3.40 -18.07
C ASP A 103 18.86 4.55 -18.76
N TYR A 104 19.15 5.78 -18.37
CA TYR A 104 18.59 6.98 -19.01
C TYR A 104 18.98 7.10 -20.48
N ILE A 105 20.22 6.74 -20.79
CA ILE A 105 20.75 6.74 -22.15
C ILE A 105 20.11 5.62 -22.98
N ASP A 106 20.01 4.41 -22.44
CA ASP A 106 19.47 3.25 -23.15
C ASP A 106 17.97 3.37 -23.43
N HIS A 107 17.26 4.09 -22.57
CA HIS A 107 15.82 4.36 -22.72
C HIS A 107 15.54 5.75 -23.31
N ALA A 108 16.56 6.45 -23.82
CA ALA A 108 16.40 7.77 -24.41
C ALA A 108 15.51 7.71 -25.67
N GLY A 109 14.54 8.62 -25.75
CA GLY A 109 13.56 8.69 -26.83
C GLY A 109 12.38 7.73 -26.69
N MET A 110 12.39 6.81 -25.71
CA MET A 110 11.24 5.94 -25.45
C MET A 110 10.06 6.74 -24.91
N THR A 111 8.85 6.25 -25.21
CA THR A 111 7.59 6.90 -24.84
C THR A 111 6.73 6.00 -23.95
N TYR A 112 6.15 6.57 -22.91
CA TYR A 112 5.32 5.85 -21.95
C TYR A 112 4.00 6.57 -21.71
N ARG A 113 2.91 5.84 -21.48
CA ARG A 113 1.62 6.45 -21.11
C ARG A 113 1.64 6.86 -19.65
N ASP A 114 1.45 8.15 -19.37
CA ASP A 114 1.37 8.69 -18.02
C ASP A 114 -0.08 8.72 -17.53
N GLN A 115 -0.47 7.72 -16.76
CA GLN A 115 -1.80 7.64 -16.17
C GLN A 115 -2.06 8.72 -15.10
N ASN A 116 -1.00 9.32 -14.52
CA ASN A 116 -1.18 10.50 -13.65
C ASN A 116 -1.66 11.72 -14.44
N LEU A 117 -1.45 11.73 -15.76
CA LEU A 117 -1.94 12.76 -16.67
C LEU A 117 -2.94 12.16 -17.66
N ARG A 118 -3.83 11.28 -17.19
CA ARG A 118 -4.93 10.69 -17.98
C ARG A 118 -4.49 10.00 -19.26
N GLY A 119 -3.28 9.41 -19.25
CA GLY A 119 -2.73 8.65 -20.35
C GLY A 119 -1.98 9.46 -21.39
N VAL A 120 -1.74 10.76 -21.16
CA VAL A 120 -0.85 11.60 -21.98
C VAL A 120 0.52 10.93 -22.09
N THR A 121 1.10 10.97 -23.29
CA THR A 121 2.39 10.29 -23.53
C THR A 121 3.54 11.11 -22.96
N ALA A 122 4.37 10.50 -22.13
CA ALA A 122 5.63 11.07 -21.64
C ALA A 122 6.80 10.54 -22.47
N ILE A 123 7.74 11.42 -22.83
CA ILE A 123 8.96 11.06 -23.55
C ILE A 123 10.13 11.08 -22.55
N ASN A 124 10.87 9.98 -22.47
CA ASN A 124 12.06 9.88 -21.65
C ASN A 124 13.29 10.36 -22.44
N ASN A 125 13.79 11.57 -22.18
CA ASN A 125 15.03 12.02 -22.81
C ASN A 125 15.77 13.08 -21.97
N PRO A 126 16.27 12.71 -20.77
CA PRO A 126 16.90 13.65 -19.84
C PRO A 126 18.13 14.34 -20.41
N VAL A 127 18.96 13.62 -21.18
CA VAL A 127 20.16 14.20 -21.80
C VAL A 127 19.79 15.29 -22.81
N LYS A 128 18.80 15.02 -23.68
CA LYS A 128 18.27 16.03 -24.60
C LYS A 128 17.70 17.23 -23.87
N MET A 129 16.95 17.02 -22.78
CA MET A 129 16.38 18.11 -21.99
C MET A 129 17.46 19.05 -21.44
N ILE A 130 18.58 18.50 -20.94
CA ILE A 130 19.72 19.30 -20.50
C ILE A 130 20.36 20.01 -21.70
N TRP A 131 20.62 19.30 -22.81
CA TRP A 131 21.24 19.87 -24.00
C TRP A 131 20.45 21.04 -24.59
N LEU A 132 19.11 20.91 -24.71
CA LEU A 132 18.22 21.99 -25.14
C LEU A 132 18.26 23.18 -24.17
N ALA A 133 18.27 22.92 -22.88
CA ALA A 133 18.31 23.96 -21.86
C ALA A 133 19.64 24.74 -21.90
N VAL A 134 20.77 24.07 -22.15
CA VAL A 134 22.10 24.68 -22.28
C VAL A 134 22.22 25.53 -23.53
N ASN A 135 21.79 24.99 -24.68
CA ASN A 135 22.07 25.61 -25.99
C ASN A 135 20.99 26.59 -26.44
N HIS A 136 19.76 26.44 -25.93
CA HIS A 136 18.62 27.23 -26.38
C HIS A 136 17.81 27.85 -25.24
N GLY A 137 18.05 27.49 -23.98
CA GLY A 137 17.18 27.89 -22.88
C GLY A 137 15.78 27.30 -22.95
N THR A 138 15.59 26.22 -23.71
CA THR A 138 14.30 25.54 -23.92
C THR A 138 14.32 24.09 -23.43
N GLY A 139 13.35 23.27 -23.82
CA GLY A 139 13.19 21.87 -23.40
C GLY A 139 12.05 21.64 -22.40
N GLY A 140 11.48 22.72 -21.85
CA GLY A 140 10.30 22.68 -20.99
C GLY A 140 10.50 22.00 -19.61
N ALA A 141 11.75 21.66 -19.24
CA ALA A 141 12.06 21.01 -17.97
C ALA A 141 11.82 21.96 -16.77
N ARG A 142 11.17 21.42 -15.74
CA ARG A 142 10.79 22.13 -14.52
C ARG A 142 11.85 21.99 -13.43
N PRO A 143 11.84 22.84 -12.38
CA PRO A 143 12.84 22.79 -11.32
C PRO A 143 13.09 21.40 -10.69
N PRO A 144 12.06 20.57 -10.40
CA PRO A 144 12.30 19.24 -9.83
C PRO A 144 13.13 18.29 -10.72
N PHE A 145 13.07 18.47 -12.05
CA PHE A 145 13.94 17.73 -12.96
C PHE A 145 15.41 18.09 -12.74
N PHE A 146 15.73 19.39 -12.68
CA PHE A 146 17.11 19.84 -12.50
C PHE A 146 17.64 19.52 -11.10
N GLU A 147 16.81 19.63 -10.06
CA GLU A 147 17.16 19.23 -8.69
C GLU A 147 17.54 17.74 -8.64
N ASP A 148 16.76 16.87 -9.28
CA ASP A 148 17.10 15.44 -9.39
C ASP A 148 18.41 15.20 -10.15
N MET A 149 18.64 15.91 -11.27
CA MET A 149 19.89 15.80 -12.03
C MET A 149 21.10 16.28 -11.23
N ILE A 150 20.98 17.36 -10.44
CA ILE A 150 22.07 17.83 -9.57
C ILE A 150 22.50 16.71 -8.61
N HIS A 151 21.56 16.11 -7.89
CA HIS A 151 21.86 15.01 -6.97
C HIS A 151 22.39 13.76 -7.69
N LEU A 152 21.87 13.43 -8.88
CA LEU A 152 22.39 12.31 -9.67
C LEU A 152 23.87 12.51 -10.04
N PHE A 153 24.24 13.70 -10.52
CA PHE A 153 25.63 13.97 -10.89
C PHE A 153 26.54 14.13 -9.66
N ARG A 154 26.04 14.68 -8.55
CA ARG A 154 26.76 14.67 -7.27
C ARG A 154 27.04 13.26 -6.77
N GLN A 155 26.05 12.37 -6.82
CA GLN A 155 26.23 10.96 -6.48
C GLN A 155 27.25 10.28 -7.40
N PHE A 156 27.17 10.53 -8.72
CA PHE A 156 28.08 9.97 -9.71
C PHE A 156 29.54 10.40 -9.48
N GLU A 157 29.76 11.68 -9.17
CA GLU A 157 31.09 12.23 -8.87
C GLU A 157 31.59 11.84 -7.47
N GLY A 158 30.67 11.54 -6.54
CA GLY A 158 30.96 11.20 -5.14
C GLY A 158 30.94 12.38 -4.19
N VAL A 159 30.25 13.45 -4.56
CA VAL A 159 29.97 14.60 -3.70
C VAL A 159 28.86 14.24 -2.70
N ASP A 160 27.76 13.65 -3.19
CA ASP A 160 26.72 13.09 -2.32
C ASP A 160 27.18 11.69 -1.88
N THR A 161 27.40 11.50 -0.57
CA THR A 161 27.80 10.23 0.04
C THR A 161 26.59 9.46 0.56
N HIS A 162 26.79 8.16 0.85
CA HIS A 162 25.77 7.31 1.45
C HIS A 162 26.18 6.96 2.89
N GLU A 163 25.66 7.73 3.84
CA GLU A 163 25.88 7.51 5.27
C GLU A 163 24.68 6.78 5.86
N LEU A 164 24.87 5.52 6.25
CA LEU A 164 23.82 4.73 6.89
C LEU A 164 23.66 5.17 8.35
N PRO A 165 22.42 5.36 8.83
CA PRO A 165 22.20 5.67 10.23
C PRO A 165 22.56 4.49 11.12
N ASP A 166 23.03 4.80 12.33
CA ASP A 166 23.19 3.81 13.37
C ASP A 166 21.84 3.44 14.03
N HIS A 167 21.84 2.36 14.81
CA HIS A 167 20.63 1.93 15.53
C HIS A 167 20.05 3.04 16.42
N ARG A 168 20.92 3.85 17.05
CA ARG A 168 20.50 4.93 17.94
C ARG A 168 19.76 6.04 17.19
N SER A 169 20.14 6.33 15.96
CA SER A 169 19.46 7.29 15.10
C SER A 169 18.02 6.84 14.81
N VAL A 170 17.84 5.55 14.50
CA VAL A 170 16.51 4.96 14.30
C VAL A 170 15.67 5.04 15.57
N GLU A 171 16.24 4.73 16.73
CA GLU A 171 15.57 4.85 18.03
C GLU A 171 15.17 6.31 18.36
N ASN A 172 16.04 7.28 18.07
CA ASN A 172 15.75 8.70 18.25
C ASN A 172 14.58 9.15 17.36
N TRP A 173 14.55 8.71 16.09
CA TRP A 173 13.42 9.00 15.22
C TRP A 173 12.13 8.35 15.71
N MET A 174 12.19 7.11 16.20
CA MET A 174 11.04 6.42 16.79
C MET A 174 10.48 7.15 18.02
N ALA A 175 11.35 7.73 18.85
CA ALA A 175 10.96 8.41 20.08
C ALA A 175 10.07 9.66 19.84
N ARG A 176 10.06 10.21 18.62
CA ARG A 176 9.17 11.31 18.21
C ARG A 176 7.70 10.89 18.14
N PHE A 177 7.42 9.60 18.02
CA PHE A 177 6.07 9.08 17.80
C PHE A 177 5.52 8.42 19.07
N PRO A 178 4.43 8.95 19.66
CA PRO A 178 3.73 8.25 20.71
C PRO A 178 2.99 7.02 20.18
N SER A 179 2.54 6.16 21.10
CA SER A 179 1.59 5.09 20.78
C SER A 179 0.21 5.42 21.33
N GLY A 180 -0.80 4.75 20.78
CA GLY A 180 -2.16 4.86 21.30
C GLY A 180 -2.36 4.26 22.69
N LEU A 181 -1.32 3.61 23.22
CA LEU A 181 -1.25 3.04 24.57
C LEU A 181 -0.60 4.01 25.59
N ASP A 182 0.00 5.13 25.15
CA ASP A 182 0.53 6.14 26.07
C ASP A 182 -0.62 6.68 26.94
N PRO A 183 -0.52 6.65 28.29
CA PRO A 183 -1.58 7.12 29.18
C PRO A 183 -2.06 8.54 28.90
N ARG A 184 -1.17 9.43 28.43
CA ARG A 184 -1.52 10.80 28.07
C ARG A 184 -2.37 10.85 26.80
N ILE A 185 -2.05 10.00 25.81
CA ILE A 185 -2.85 9.86 24.59
C ILE A 185 -4.21 9.21 24.89
N VAL A 186 -4.24 8.19 25.77
CA VAL A 186 -5.49 7.56 26.20
C VAL A 186 -6.44 8.59 26.82
N LYS A 187 -5.93 9.43 27.73
CA LYS A 187 -6.73 10.50 28.35
C LYS A 187 -7.30 11.49 27.32
N LEU A 188 -6.50 11.91 26.34
CA LEU A 188 -6.98 12.80 25.27
C LEU A 188 -8.10 12.17 24.44
N ARG A 189 -8.09 10.84 24.26
CA ARG A 189 -9.15 10.12 23.55
C ARG A 189 -10.41 9.97 24.36
N GLU A 190 -10.30 9.84 25.67
CA GLU A 190 -11.44 9.90 26.58
C GLU A 190 -12.11 11.28 26.51
N GLU A 191 -11.33 12.36 26.54
CA GLU A 191 -11.84 13.72 26.38
C GLU A 191 -12.55 13.90 25.01
N ASN A 192 -11.95 13.38 23.93
CA ASN A 192 -12.57 13.39 22.61
C ASN A 192 -13.87 12.58 22.54
N ARG A 193 -13.89 11.36 23.12
CA ARG A 193 -15.09 10.53 23.23
C ARG A 193 -16.19 11.27 23.95
N ASP A 194 -15.89 11.83 25.12
CA ASP A 194 -16.87 12.48 25.98
C ASP A 194 -17.49 13.69 25.28
N ARG A 195 -16.68 14.46 24.55
CA ARG A 195 -17.16 15.54 23.69
C ARG A 195 -18.11 15.04 22.59
N ILE A 196 -17.73 13.98 21.88
CA ILE A 196 -18.56 13.40 20.80
C ILE A 196 -19.89 12.87 21.37
N ILE A 197 -19.85 12.18 22.51
CA ILE A 197 -21.05 11.69 23.20
C ILE A 197 -21.96 12.85 23.57
N ASN A 198 -21.42 13.92 24.18
CA ASN A 198 -22.24 15.08 24.56
C ASN A 198 -22.92 15.74 23.34
N LEU A 199 -22.22 15.88 22.22
CA LEU A 199 -22.82 16.39 20.98
C LEU A 199 -23.96 15.50 20.47
N ILE A 200 -23.81 14.16 20.55
CA ILE A 200 -24.87 13.23 20.17
C ILE A 200 -26.08 13.39 21.10
N ILE A 201 -25.85 13.52 22.41
CA ILE A 201 -26.93 13.75 23.38
C ILE A 201 -27.67 15.05 23.06
N ASP A 202 -26.94 16.15 22.84
CA ASP A 202 -27.53 17.46 22.51
C ASP A 202 -28.44 17.37 21.27
N LYS A 203 -27.98 16.67 20.23
CA LYS A 203 -28.76 16.48 19.00
C LYS A 203 -29.99 15.59 19.17
N ILE A 204 -29.93 14.58 20.04
CA ILE A 204 -31.10 13.76 20.39
C ILE A 204 -32.11 14.61 21.16
N GLU A 205 -31.65 15.41 22.13
CA GLU A 205 -32.50 16.29 22.93
C GLU A 205 -33.15 17.40 22.09
N ALA A 206 -32.43 17.95 21.12
CA ALA A 206 -32.95 18.92 20.15
C ALA A 206 -33.90 18.31 19.10
N GLY A 207 -34.04 16.98 19.05
CA GLY A 207 -34.85 16.28 18.06
C GLY A 207 -34.23 16.23 16.65
N GLU A 208 -32.98 16.65 16.49
CA GLU A 208 -32.23 16.53 15.23
C GLU A 208 -31.95 15.06 14.88
N ILE A 209 -31.79 14.22 15.90
CA ILE A 209 -31.58 12.77 15.78
C ILE A 209 -32.77 12.05 16.41
N VAL A 210 -33.43 11.21 15.60
CA VAL A 210 -34.48 10.31 16.06
C VAL A 210 -34.06 8.87 15.81
N ASP A 211 -33.97 8.09 16.90
CA ASP A 211 -33.65 6.66 16.86
C ASP A 211 -34.55 5.86 17.81
N ARG A 212 -34.80 4.60 17.47
CA ARG A 212 -35.65 3.71 18.29
C ARG A 212 -34.87 2.97 19.37
N LYS A 213 -33.58 2.73 19.14
CA LYS A 213 -32.70 1.98 20.04
C LYS A 213 -31.85 2.91 20.89
N TYR A 214 -31.30 3.96 20.28
CA TYR A 214 -30.44 4.94 20.95
C TYR A 214 -31.24 6.20 21.29
N CYS A 215 -32.12 6.09 22.28
CA CYS A 215 -32.96 7.18 22.76
C CYS A 215 -32.98 7.21 24.29
N PHE A 216 -33.29 8.37 24.85
CA PHE A 216 -33.36 8.59 26.29
C PHE A 216 -34.82 8.55 26.76
N ALA A 217 -35.02 8.04 27.98
CA ALA A 217 -36.31 8.24 28.65
C ALA A 217 -36.47 9.74 29.01
N PRO A 218 -37.71 10.28 28.99
CA PRO A 218 -37.94 11.72 29.14
C PRO A 218 -37.42 12.33 30.44
N ASP A 219 -37.39 11.53 31.51
CA ASP A 219 -37.11 11.90 32.90
C ASP A 219 -35.64 11.76 33.31
N LEU A 220 -34.76 11.30 32.43
CA LEU A 220 -33.33 11.16 32.74
C LEU A 220 -32.64 12.52 32.87
N SER A 221 -31.82 12.67 33.91
CA SER A 221 -30.88 13.78 34.05
C SER A 221 -29.76 13.72 33.01
N ARG A 222 -29.06 14.84 32.79
CA ARG A 222 -27.94 14.89 31.84
C ARG A 222 -26.83 13.89 32.15
N GLU A 223 -26.51 13.70 33.43
CA GLU A 223 -25.51 12.73 33.88
C GLU A 223 -25.96 11.29 33.57
N GLN A 224 -27.22 10.95 33.85
CA GLN A 224 -27.76 9.63 33.52
C GLN A 224 -27.78 9.36 32.01
N ARG A 225 -28.12 10.37 31.19
CA ARG A 225 -28.05 10.27 29.73
C ARG A 225 -26.62 10.03 29.25
N PHE A 226 -25.64 10.71 29.85
CA PHE A 226 -24.23 10.52 29.54
C PHE A 226 -23.74 9.11 29.88
N LEU A 227 -24.08 8.60 31.07
CA LEU A 227 -23.76 7.21 31.47
C LEU A 227 -24.40 6.18 30.53
N GLN A 228 -25.66 6.37 30.15
CA GLN A 228 -26.33 5.50 29.19
C GLN A 228 -25.67 5.55 27.79
N ALA A 229 -25.25 6.74 27.34
CA ALA A 229 -24.53 6.88 26.07
C ALA A 229 -23.12 6.27 26.10
N LEU A 230 -22.46 6.25 27.27
CA LEU A 230 -21.20 5.52 27.47
C LEU A 230 -21.40 4.00 27.34
N GLU A 231 -22.53 3.46 27.78
CA GLU A 231 -22.87 2.05 27.52
C GLU A 231 -23.04 1.80 26.02
N TRP A 232 -23.74 2.71 25.31
CA TRP A 232 -23.88 2.63 23.85
C TRP A 232 -22.56 2.70 23.11
N TRP A 233 -21.56 3.41 23.63
CA TRP A 233 -20.22 3.48 23.06
C TRP A 233 -19.54 2.11 22.96
N SER A 234 -19.93 1.14 23.79
CA SER A 234 -19.43 -0.23 23.72
C SER A 234 -20.14 -1.09 22.67
N ASP A 235 -21.25 -0.61 22.10
CA ASP A 235 -21.97 -1.29 21.01
C ASP A 235 -21.43 -0.86 19.65
N TYR A 236 -20.92 -1.80 18.86
CA TYR A 236 -20.40 -1.49 17.53
C TYR A 236 -21.48 -0.91 16.59
N HIS A 237 -22.76 -1.23 16.79
CA HIS A 237 -23.84 -0.67 15.98
C HIS A 237 -24.06 0.82 16.24
N PHE A 238 -23.77 1.31 17.46
CA PHE A 238 -23.85 2.73 17.78
C PHE A 238 -22.93 3.52 16.85
N HIS A 239 -21.69 3.08 16.73
CA HIS A 239 -20.69 3.74 15.90
C HIS A 239 -21.05 3.78 14.42
N LEU A 240 -21.61 2.70 13.89
CA LEU A 240 -22.06 2.66 12.49
C LEU A 240 -23.31 3.53 12.27
N ARG A 241 -24.20 3.60 13.26
CA ARG A 241 -25.43 4.40 13.20
C ARG A 241 -25.13 5.90 13.23
N PHE A 242 -24.21 6.32 14.10
CA PHE A 242 -23.81 7.71 14.31
C PHE A 242 -22.56 8.11 13.51
N ALA A 243 -22.18 7.30 12.51
CA ALA A 243 -21.07 7.64 11.62
C ALA A 243 -21.35 8.96 10.89
N VAL A 244 -20.34 9.82 10.88
CA VAL A 244 -20.34 11.13 10.25
C VAL A 244 -20.44 10.98 8.74
N ARG A 245 -21.33 11.76 8.11
CA ARG A 245 -21.63 11.68 6.66
C ARG A 245 -21.62 13.00 5.91
N SER A 246 -21.28 14.12 6.56
CA SER A 246 -21.20 15.44 5.93
C SER A 246 -20.01 16.23 6.47
N ALA A 247 -19.55 17.21 5.69
CA ALA A 247 -18.43 18.07 6.05
C ALA A 247 -18.69 18.85 7.35
N ASN A 248 -19.90 19.40 7.50
CA ASN A 248 -20.29 20.18 8.68
C ASN A 248 -20.32 19.31 9.94
N LEU A 249 -20.94 18.13 9.87
CA LEU A 249 -20.99 17.23 11.02
C LEU A 249 -19.59 16.72 11.38
N LEU A 250 -18.71 16.52 10.40
CA LEU A 250 -17.31 16.16 10.65
C LEU A 250 -16.60 17.21 11.48
N ASN A 251 -16.72 18.48 11.09
CA ASN A 251 -16.07 19.57 11.81
C ASN A 251 -16.66 19.77 13.20
N GLU A 252 -17.99 19.73 13.33
CA GLU A 252 -18.70 19.82 14.60
C GLU A 252 -18.23 18.71 15.56
N MET A 253 -18.18 17.46 15.07
CA MET A 253 -17.69 16.31 15.81
C MET A 253 -16.16 16.32 16.02
N LEU A 254 -15.44 17.27 15.43
CA LEU A 254 -14.04 17.60 15.72
C LEU A 254 -13.92 18.91 16.51
N GLY A 255 -14.98 19.37 17.18
CA GLY A 255 -14.96 20.58 18.00
C GLY A 255 -14.69 21.86 17.20
N ASN A 256 -15.09 21.88 15.93
CA ASN A 256 -14.87 22.97 14.99
C ASN A 256 -13.38 23.36 14.83
N SER A 257 -12.50 22.35 14.88
CA SER A 257 -11.04 22.55 14.82
C SER A 257 -10.44 22.53 13.41
N LEU A 258 -11.23 22.18 12.37
CA LEU A 258 -10.74 22.21 11.00
C LEU A 258 -10.66 23.65 10.49
N ASP A 259 -9.56 23.98 9.81
CA ASP A 259 -9.35 25.30 9.23
C ASP A 259 -10.27 25.56 8.01
N PRO A 260 -10.47 26.83 7.62
CA PRO A 260 -11.37 27.17 6.51
C PRO A 260 -11.02 26.53 5.16
N ASP A 261 -9.75 26.31 4.85
CA ASP A 261 -9.33 25.71 3.58
C ASP A 261 -9.62 24.21 3.57
N THR A 262 -9.36 23.51 4.67
CA THR A 262 -9.79 22.12 4.86
C THR A 262 -11.31 21.98 4.73
N MET A 263 -12.09 22.88 5.34
CA MET A 263 -13.55 22.88 5.23
C MET A 263 -14.04 23.10 3.81
N LYS A 264 -13.44 24.06 3.09
CA LYS A 264 -13.72 24.28 1.67
C LYS A 264 -13.44 23.02 0.85
N MET A 265 -12.40 22.28 1.19
CA MET A 265 -12.07 21.04 0.49
C MET A 265 -13.07 19.92 0.76
N LEU A 266 -13.52 19.75 2.01
CA LEU A 266 -14.54 18.77 2.36
C LEU A 266 -15.89 19.07 1.68
N HIS A 267 -16.29 20.34 1.61
CA HIS A 267 -17.50 20.74 0.87
C HIS A 267 -17.38 20.46 -0.62
N ARG A 268 -16.24 20.73 -1.24
CA ARG A 268 -15.99 20.38 -2.65
C ARG A 268 -16.03 18.87 -2.86
N ALA A 269 -15.47 18.08 -1.94
CA ALA A 269 -15.52 16.62 -2.03
C ALA A 269 -16.96 16.08 -1.97
N GLU A 270 -17.77 16.60 -1.04
CA GLU A 270 -19.19 16.28 -0.92
C GLU A 270 -19.98 16.65 -2.20
N GLN A 271 -19.72 17.83 -2.77
CA GLN A 271 -20.30 18.28 -4.05
C GLN A 271 -19.89 17.39 -5.24
N SER A 272 -18.65 16.90 -5.24
CA SER A 272 -18.15 15.94 -6.25
C SER A 272 -18.70 14.52 -6.05
N GLY A 273 -19.44 14.26 -4.95
CA GLY A 273 -20.02 12.95 -4.64
C GLY A 273 -19.07 11.98 -3.93
N ILE A 274 -17.93 12.46 -3.41
CA ILE A 274 -17.03 11.64 -2.59
C ILE A 274 -17.70 11.41 -1.23
N PRO A 275 -17.96 10.16 -0.82
CA PRO A 275 -18.66 9.91 0.44
C PRO A 275 -17.79 10.24 1.65
N ILE A 276 -18.24 11.14 2.52
CA ILE A 276 -17.65 11.27 3.86
C ILE A 276 -18.24 10.14 4.72
N PHE A 277 -17.39 9.32 5.34
CA PHE A 277 -17.83 8.27 6.26
C PHE A 277 -16.77 7.95 7.30
N VAL A 278 -16.99 8.42 8.53
CA VAL A 278 -16.10 8.18 9.68
C VAL A 278 -16.93 7.88 10.92
N ASN A 279 -16.66 6.77 11.58
CA ASN A 279 -17.40 6.40 12.79
C ASN A 279 -16.89 7.17 14.04
N PRO A 280 -17.74 7.37 15.06
CA PRO A 280 -17.40 8.14 16.28
C PRO A 280 -16.13 7.64 16.99
N TYR A 281 -15.95 6.31 17.13
CA TYR A 281 -14.76 5.75 17.75
C TYR A 281 -13.49 6.17 17.00
N TYR A 282 -13.43 5.96 15.69
CA TYR A 282 -12.23 6.30 14.92
C TYR A 282 -11.99 7.81 14.88
N LEU A 283 -13.07 8.61 14.85
CA LEU A 283 -12.98 10.06 14.95
C LEU A 283 -12.37 10.53 16.27
N SER A 284 -12.63 9.82 17.38
CA SER A 284 -12.06 10.15 18.70
C SER A 284 -10.54 10.02 18.75
N LEU A 285 -9.92 9.36 17.76
CA LEU A 285 -8.46 9.22 17.67
C LEU A 285 -7.77 10.48 17.15
N LEU A 286 -8.49 11.40 16.51
CA LEU A 286 -7.94 12.64 15.96
C LEU A 286 -7.80 13.71 17.04
N HIS A 287 -6.68 14.43 17.01
CA HIS A 287 -6.47 15.56 17.90
C HIS A 287 -7.35 16.74 17.49
N VAL A 288 -8.19 17.21 18.41
CA VAL A 288 -8.93 18.49 18.26
C VAL A 288 -8.07 19.66 18.73
N ARG A 289 -7.24 19.42 19.75
CA ARG A 289 -6.20 20.33 20.22
C ARG A 289 -4.90 19.55 20.26
N VAL A 290 -3.88 20.04 19.57
CA VAL A 290 -2.60 19.34 19.44
C VAL A 290 -1.76 19.59 20.70
N PRO A 291 -1.47 18.56 21.52
CA PRO A 291 -0.60 18.74 22.67
C PRO A 291 0.86 18.85 22.20
N TYR A 292 1.68 19.61 22.93
CA TYR A 292 3.09 19.84 22.57
C TYR A 292 3.91 18.54 22.40
N PHE A 293 3.63 17.51 23.21
CA PHE A 293 4.34 16.24 23.17
C PHE A 293 3.87 15.28 22.04
N ALA A 294 2.83 15.63 21.28
CA ALA A 294 2.29 14.78 20.21
C ALA A 294 1.97 15.59 18.94
N ILE A 295 2.78 16.61 18.65
CA ILE A 295 2.67 17.42 17.42
C ILE A 295 2.82 16.49 16.21
N GLY A 296 1.85 16.56 15.31
CA GLY A 296 1.84 15.77 14.08
C GLY A 296 1.69 14.24 14.29
N ALA A 297 1.45 13.77 15.52
CA ALA A 297 1.37 12.34 15.81
C ALA A 297 0.16 11.66 15.15
N ASP A 298 -0.93 12.39 14.92
CA ASP A 298 -2.14 11.88 14.27
C ASP A 298 -2.18 12.12 12.76
N LEU A 299 -1.14 12.70 12.13
CA LEU A 299 -1.15 13.06 10.70
C LEU A 299 -1.45 11.86 9.80
N ALA A 300 -0.86 10.69 10.10
CA ALA A 300 -1.12 9.48 9.33
C ALA A 300 -2.61 9.06 9.42
N ILE A 301 -3.25 9.23 10.57
CA ILE A 301 -4.69 8.95 10.76
C ILE A 301 -5.54 10.04 10.08
N ARG A 302 -5.13 11.30 10.23
CA ARG A 302 -5.83 12.48 9.71
C ARG A 302 -5.89 12.48 8.19
N HIS A 303 -4.80 12.13 7.50
CA HIS A 303 -4.76 12.03 6.05
C HIS A 303 -5.50 10.82 5.48
N TYR A 304 -5.94 9.88 6.34
CA TYR A 304 -6.89 8.85 5.96
C TYR A 304 -8.34 9.34 5.99
N VAL A 305 -8.63 10.41 6.73
CA VAL A 305 -9.98 10.97 6.90
C VAL A 305 -10.21 12.16 5.97
N LEU A 306 -9.21 13.03 5.83
CA LEU A 306 -9.32 14.26 5.04
C LEU A 306 -8.91 14.04 3.59
N TYR A 307 -9.61 14.72 2.67
CA TYR A 307 -9.38 14.58 1.23
C TYR A 307 -8.46 15.67 0.69
N SER A 308 -7.63 15.29 -0.28
CA SER A 308 -6.72 16.18 -0.98
C SER A 308 -7.40 16.82 -2.20
N LYS A 309 -6.85 17.95 -2.65
CA LYS A 309 -7.28 18.59 -3.90
C LYS A 309 -7.22 17.63 -5.09
N GLN A 310 -6.14 16.87 -5.22
CA GLN A 310 -5.92 15.97 -6.35
C GLN A 310 -6.92 14.81 -6.37
N LEU A 311 -7.25 14.24 -5.21
CA LEU A 311 -8.31 13.24 -5.12
C LEU A 311 -9.65 13.80 -5.61
N ILE A 312 -9.99 15.02 -5.20
CA ILE A 312 -11.26 15.67 -5.55
C ILE A 312 -11.32 16.01 -7.04
N ASP A 313 -10.24 16.55 -7.60
CA ASP A 313 -10.18 16.96 -9.00
C ASP A 313 -10.16 15.75 -9.95
N GLU A 314 -9.64 14.59 -9.51
CA GLU A 314 -9.64 13.36 -10.31
C GLU A 314 -10.86 12.46 -10.05
N PHE A 315 -11.67 12.74 -9.03
CA PHE A 315 -12.90 11.99 -8.79
C PHE A 315 -13.88 12.17 -9.96
N GLY A 316 -14.33 11.05 -10.54
CA GLY A 316 -15.03 10.99 -11.82
C GLY A 316 -14.15 10.43 -12.95
N HIS A 317 -12.82 10.47 -12.79
CA HIS A 317 -11.84 10.01 -13.77
C HIS A 317 -10.91 8.91 -13.24
N ILE A 318 -11.06 8.50 -11.97
CA ILE A 318 -10.21 7.47 -11.35
C ILE A 318 -10.41 6.14 -12.06
N VAL A 319 -9.31 5.54 -12.50
CA VAL A 319 -9.27 4.21 -13.11
C VAL A 319 -8.64 3.20 -12.15
N ALA A 320 -9.01 1.93 -12.29
CA ALA A 320 -8.43 0.88 -11.47
C ALA A 320 -6.93 0.73 -11.77
N TRP A 321 -6.10 0.80 -10.71
CA TRP A 321 -4.67 0.51 -10.80
C TRP A 321 -4.42 -0.94 -11.22
N GLU A 322 -5.23 -1.85 -10.71
CA GLU A 322 -5.10 -3.30 -10.89
C GLU A 322 -5.89 -3.68 -12.14
N LYS A 323 -5.17 -3.87 -13.25
CA LYS A 323 -5.77 -4.22 -14.54
C LYS A 323 -6.50 -5.55 -14.48
N GLU A 324 -6.05 -6.45 -13.62
CA GLU A 324 -6.60 -7.78 -13.38
C GLU A 324 -7.92 -7.78 -12.60
N ASP A 325 -8.28 -6.67 -11.98
CA ASP A 325 -9.58 -6.46 -11.34
C ASP A 325 -10.64 -5.95 -12.34
N GLN A 326 -10.25 -5.71 -13.61
CA GLN A 326 -11.19 -5.50 -14.72
C GLN A 326 -11.57 -6.87 -15.29
N VAL A 327 -12.70 -7.40 -14.81
CA VAL A 327 -13.15 -8.76 -15.11
C VAL A 327 -14.36 -8.71 -16.03
N GLU A 328 -14.30 -9.49 -17.11
CA GLU A 328 -15.44 -9.75 -18.00
C GLU A 328 -15.74 -11.26 -17.98
N PRO A 329 -16.94 -11.70 -17.57
CA PRO A 329 -17.26 -13.12 -17.50
C PRO A 329 -17.07 -13.81 -18.85
N GLY A 330 -16.40 -14.96 -18.84
CA GLY A 330 -16.06 -15.71 -20.06
C GLY A 330 -14.81 -15.21 -20.80
N LYS A 331 -14.11 -14.19 -20.29
CA LYS A 331 -12.80 -13.76 -20.79
C LYS A 331 -11.74 -13.81 -19.69
N PRO A 332 -10.47 -14.10 -20.02
CA PRO A 332 -9.40 -14.03 -19.04
C PRO A 332 -9.18 -12.59 -18.60
N ASN A 333 -8.93 -12.38 -17.30
CA ASN A 333 -8.49 -11.08 -16.80
C ASN A 333 -7.03 -10.80 -17.23
N ALA A 334 -6.47 -9.64 -16.86
CA ALA A 334 -5.09 -9.29 -17.21
C ALA A 334 -4.02 -10.26 -16.67
N ALA A 335 -4.38 -11.12 -15.70
CA ALA A 335 -3.55 -12.17 -15.16
C ALA A 335 -3.78 -13.55 -15.82
N GLY A 336 -4.63 -13.63 -16.86
CA GLY A 336 -4.95 -14.86 -17.60
C GLY A 336 -6.09 -15.68 -17.00
N TRP A 337 -6.68 -15.28 -15.87
CA TRP A 337 -7.65 -16.11 -15.15
C TRP A 337 -9.08 -15.88 -15.66
N LEU A 338 -9.78 -16.98 -15.94
CA LEU A 338 -11.22 -17.01 -16.16
C LEU A 338 -11.92 -16.98 -14.80
N LEU A 339 -12.72 -15.95 -14.56
CA LEU A 339 -13.38 -15.73 -13.26
C LEU A 339 -14.91 -15.88 -13.39
N PRO A 340 -15.58 -16.48 -12.39
CA PRO A 340 -17.01 -16.78 -12.46
C PRO A 340 -17.90 -15.56 -12.16
N SER A 341 -17.32 -14.45 -11.75
CA SER A 341 -18.02 -13.24 -11.32
C SER A 341 -17.16 -12.02 -11.57
N GLU A 342 -17.79 -10.88 -11.88
CA GLU A 342 -17.10 -9.61 -12.10
C GLU A 342 -16.49 -9.02 -10.83
N HIS A 343 -17.07 -9.30 -9.65
CA HIS A 343 -16.78 -8.52 -8.45
C HIS A 343 -16.46 -9.35 -7.20
N HIS A 344 -16.77 -10.65 -7.20
CA HIS A 344 -16.72 -11.46 -5.99
C HIS A 344 -15.47 -12.35 -5.91
N ILE A 345 -14.87 -12.71 -7.04
CA ILE A 345 -13.60 -13.43 -7.11
C ILE A 345 -12.57 -12.55 -7.82
N HIS A 346 -11.42 -12.35 -7.19
CA HIS A 346 -10.26 -11.71 -7.82
C HIS A 346 -9.06 -12.65 -7.73
N ARG A 347 -8.37 -12.89 -8.85
CA ARG A 347 -7.23 -13.80 -8.90
C ARG A 347 -6.10 -13.22 -9.73
N ARG A 348 -4.89 -13.38 -9.21
CA ARG A 348 -3.64 -12.86 -9.78
C ARG A 348 -2.57 -13.93 -9.80
N TYR A 349 -2.47 -14.66 -8.70
CA TYR A 349 -1.53 -15.76 -8.51
C TYR A 349 -2.23 -17.11 -8.68
N PRO A 350 -1.50 -18.17 -9.05
CA PRO A 350 -2.06 -19.51 -9.16
C PRO A 350 -2.61 -20.04 -7.84
N GLU A 351 -1.95 -19.75 -6.72
CA GLU A 351 -2.19 -20.43 -5.45
C GLU A 351 -3.27 -19.78 -4.57
N VAL A 352 -3.67 -18.55 -4.89
CA VAL A 352 -4.56 -17.74 -4.06
C VAL A 352 -5.57 -16.96 -4.88
N ALA A 353 -6.83 -16.97 -4.40
CA ALA A 353 -7.86 -16.09 -4.88
C ALA A 353 -8.52 -15.35 -3.70
N ILE A 354 -8.95 -14.13 -4.00
CA ILE A 354 -9.71 -13.28 -3.09
C ILE A 354 -11.20 -13.58 -3.28
N LEU A 355 -11.90 -13.78 -2.17
CA LEU A 355 -13.35 -13.86 -2.12
C LEU A 355 -13.92 -12.61 -1.44
N ILE A 356 -14.77 -11.87 -2.16
CA ILE A 356 -15.57 -10.77 -1.63
C ILE A 356 -17.01 -11.27 -1.44
N PRO A 357 -17.49 -11.43 -0.20
CA PRO A 357 -18.87 -11.85 0.06
C PRO A 357 -19.88 -10.86 -0.50
N ASP A 358 -20.97 -11.39 -1.06
CA ASP A 358 -22.11 -10.64 -1.59
C ASP A 358 -23.06 -10.19 -0.46
N THR A 359 -22.48 -9.61 0.59
CA THR A 359 -23.15 -9.22 1.84
C THR A 359 -22.81 -7.77 2.21
N THR A 360 -23.19 -7.34 3.41
CA THR A 360 -22.73 -6.06 3.99
C THR A 360 -21.21 -5.97 4.14
N GLY A 361 -20.46 -7.08 4.04
CA GLY A 361 -19.00 -7.11 3.99
C GLY A 361 -18.38 -6.30 2.84
N ARG A 362 -19.19 -5.84 1.88
CA ARG A 362 -18.77 -4.87 0.85
C ARG A 362 -18.60 -3.44 1.39
N ALA A 363 -19.21 -3.11 2.52
CA ALA A 363 -19.02 -1.82 3.19
C ALA A 363 -17.74 -1.84 4.04
N CYS A 364 -17.20 -0.64 4.32
CA CYS A 364 -16.09 -0.43 5.24
C CYS A 364 -16.59 0.21 6.55
N GLY A 365 -15.82 0.08 7.64
CA GLY A 365 -16.07 0.80 8.90
C GLY A 365 -15.72 2.31 8.85
N GLY A 366 -15.10 2.75 7.75
CA GLY A 366 -14.64 4.11 7.46
C GLY A 366 -14.18 4.20 5.99
N LEU A 367 -14.22 5.38 5.35
CA LEU A 367 -13.61 5.58 4.03
C LEU A 367 -12.20 6.14 4.15
N CYS A 368 -11.20 5.35 3.77
CA CYS A 368 -9.82 5.83 3.63
C CYS A 368 -9.70 6.79 2.43
N ALA A 369 -9.09 7.95 2.59
CA ALA A 369 -8.76 8.84 1.47
C ALA A 369 -7.88 8.16 0.41
N SER A 370 -6.97 7.26 0.83
CA SER A 370 -6.11 6.45 -0.04
C SER A 370 -6.75 5.12 -0.49
N CYS A 371 -8.09 5.00 -0.43
CA CYS A 371 -8.77 3.74 -0.74
C CYS A 371 -8.42 3.24 -2.14
N GLN A 372 -7.86 2.03 -2.20
CA GLN A 372 -7.48 1.35 -3.43
C GLN A 372 -8.67 1.02 -4.35
N ARG A 373 -9.90 1.15 -3.83
CA ARG A 373 -11.15 0.93 -4.56
C ARG A 373 -11.98 2.21 -4.68
N MET A 374 -11.35 3.39 -4.59
CA MET A 374 -12.04 4.67 -4.77
C MET A 374 -12.77 4.74 -6.12
N TYR A 375 -12.23 4.11 -7.17
CA TYR A 375 -12.89 3.97 -8.47
C TYR A 375 -14.25 3.22 -8.40
N SER A 376 -14.41 2.27 -7.47
CA SER A 376 -15.68 1.55 -7.28
C SER A 376 -16.70 2.41 -6.52
N PHE A 377 -16.27 3.30 -5.63
CA PHE A 377 -17.15 4.30 -5.01
C PHE A 377 -17.63 5.32 -6.06
N GLN A 378 -16.73 5.79 -6.91
CA GLN A 378 -17.07 6.66 -8.06
C GLN A 378 -18.10 6.02 -8.99
N LYS A 379 -17.97 4.72 -9.28
CA LYS A 379 -18.95 3.96 -10.10
C LYS A 379 -20.24 3.59 -9.36
N GLY A 380 -20.35 3.88 -8.07
CA GLY A 380 -21.49 3.51 -7.22
C GLY A 380 -21.57 2.00 -6.87
N GLN A 381 -20.55 1.21 -7.22
CA GLN A 381 -20.46 -0.22 -6.91
C GLN A 381 -20.18 -0.48 -5.42
N LEU A 382 -19.46 0.44 -4.77
CA LEU A 382 -19.32 0.50 -3.32
C LEU A 382 -20.02 1.74 -2.79
N ASN A 383 -20.72 1.60 -1.67
CA ASN A 383 -21.47 2.69 -1.04
C ASN A 383 -21.67 2.43 0.46
N PHE A 384 -21.79 3.49 1.25
CA PHE A 384 -22.18 3.41 2.66
C PHE A 384 -23.70 3.41 2.87
N ASP A 385 -24.48 3.43 1.79
CA ASP A 385 -25.91 3.15 1.78
C ASP A 385 -26.15 1.68 1.36
N LEU A 386 -26.34 0.83 2.36
CA LEU A 386 -26.55 -0.61 2.18
C LEU A 386 -27.84 -0.94 1.40
N LYS A 387 -28.84 -0.03 1.36
CA LYS A 387 -30.07 -0.26 0.58
C LYS A 387 -29.79 -0.26 -0.92
N LYS A 388 -28.77 0.50 -1.34
CA LYS A 388 -28.30 0.57 -2.74
C LYS A 388 -27.42 -0.61 -3.13
N LEU A 389 -26.94 -1.41 -2.16
CA LEU A 389 -26.07 -2.57 -2.35
C LEU A 389 -26.81 -3.91 -2.19
N ARG A 390 -28.13 -3.95 -2.41
CA ARG A 390 -28.89 -5.21 -2.28
C ARG A 390 -28.46 -6.20 -3.39
N PRO A 391 -28.10 -7.44 -3.03
CA PRO A 391 -27.71 -8.43 -4.02
C PRO A 391 -28.92 -8.87 -4.87
N ASP A 392 -28.63 -9.23 -6.11
CA ASP A 392 -29.56 -9.77 -7.12
C ASP A 392 -29.93 -11.25 -6.84
N LYS A 393 -29.05 -11.98 -6.13
CA LYS A 393 -29.28 -13.36 -5.68
C LYS A 393 -29.24 -13.46 -4.16
N LYS A 394 -29.89 -14.50 -3.63
CA LYS A 394 -29.77 -14.83 -2.20
C LYS A 394 -28.36 -15.32 -1.88
N TRP A 395 -27.84 -14.90 -0.73
CA TRP A 395 -26.46 -15.20 -0.32
C TRP A 395 -26.10 -16.70 -0.33
N PRO A 396 -26.92 -17.64 0.16
CA PRO A 396 -26.56 -19.06 0.16
C PRO A 396 -26.34 -19.65 -1.24
N GLU A 397 -27.16 -19.23 -2.22
CA GLU A 397 -27.03 -19.66 -3.62
C GLU A 397 -25.77 -19.07 -4.23
N ARG A 398 -25.55 -17.76 -4.05
CA ARG A 398 -24.35 -17.07 -4.52
C ARG A 398 -23.07 -17.67 -3.93
N LEU A 399 -23.06 -17.94 -2.63
CA LEU A 399 -21.92 -18.52 -1.94
C LEU A 399 -21.55 -19.90 -2.51
N LYS A 400 -22.56 -20.73 -2.83
CA LYS A 400 -22.32 -22.04 -3.46
C LYS A 400 -21.65 -21.90 -4.83
N ASP A 401 -22.10 -20.96 -5.66
CA ASP A 401 -21.52 -20.70 -6.98
C ASP A 401 -20.05 -20.28 -6.85
N LEU A 402 -19.77 -19.33 -5.95
CA LEU A 402 -18.42 -18.80 -5.71
C LEU A 402 -17.47 -19.86 -5.15
N LEU A 403 -17.92 -20.67 -4.21
CA LEU A 403 -17.09 -21.73 -3.62
C LEU A 403 -16.87 -22.92 -4.58
N SER A 404 -17.76 -23.14 -5.55
CA SER A 404 -17.55 -24.17 -6.58
C SER A 404 -16.30 -23.90 -7.41
N TYR A 405 -15.98 -22.62 -7.67
CA TYR A 405 -14.73 -22.22 -8.31
C TYR A 405 -13.50 -22.71 -7.53
N PHE A 406 -13.45 -22.42 -6.22
CA PHE A 406 -12.39 -22.92 -5.35
C PHE A 406 -12.36 -24.45 -5.25
N GLU A 407 -13.52 -25.11 -5.23
CA GLU A 407 -13.61 -26.56 -5.15
C GLU A 407 -12.97 -27.25 -6.36
N GLN A 408 -13.26 -26.73 -7.56
CA GLN A 408 -12.89 -27.33 -8.85
C GLN A 408 -11.54 -26.85 -9.39
N ASP A 409 -10.95 -25.79 -8.83
CA ASP A 409 -9.65 -25.29 -9.29
C ASP A 409 -8.49 -26.25 -8.93
N SER A 410 -7.51 -26.42 -9.80
CA SER A 410 -6.40 -27.34 -9.55
C SER A 410 -5.29 -26.76 -8.66
N GLN A 411 -5.18 -25.43 -8.55
CA GLN A 411 -4.02 -24.76 -7.96
C GLN A 411 -4.33 -23.96 -6.69
N LEU A 412 -5.59 -23.57 -6.46
CA LEU A 412 -5.97 -22.77 -5.30
C LEU A 412 -5.81 -23.53 -3.98
N ARG A 413 -4.99 -22.96 -3.08
CA ARG A 413 -4.68 -23.47 -1.73
C ARG A 413 -4.89 -22.46 -0.61
N ASP A 414 -5.06 -21.18 -0.96
CA ASP A 414 -5.32 -20.06 -0.05
C ASP A 414 -6.58 -19.30 -0.48
N ILE A 415 -7.47 -19.09 0.47
CA ILE A 415 -8.64 -18.22 0.32
C ILE A 415 -8.48 -16.99 1.20
N LEU A 416 -8.46 -15.81 0.57
CA LEU A 416 -8.52 -14.53 1.26
C LEU A 416 -9.93 -13.97 1.18
N ILE A 417 -10.67 -14.06 2.28
CA ILE A 417 -11.98 -13.44 2.44
C ILE A 417 -11.76 -11.98 2.81
N THR A 418 -12.28 -11.07 2.00
CA THR A 418 -12.21 -9.62 2.26
C THR A 418 -13.48 -8.96 1.71
N GLY A 419 -13.43 -7.69 1.36
CA GLY A 419 -14.52 -6.94 0.76
C GLY A 419 -14.16 -5.47 0.80
N GLY A 420 -15.09 -4.62 1.21
CA GLY A 420 -14.67 -3.41 1.92
C GLY A 420 -13.98 -3.82 3.22
N ASP A 421 -14.60 -4.76 3.96
CA ASP A 421 -14.04 -5.36 5.18
C ASP A 421 -14.74 -6.69 5.52
N ALA A 422 -13.98 -7.77 5.77
CA ALA A 422 -14.55 -9.09 6.06
C ALA A 422 -15.48 -9.12 7.29
N LEU A 423 -15.13 -8.38 8.35
CA LEU A 423 -15.84 -8.39 9.63
C LEU A 423 -17.04 -7.42 9.67
N MET A 424 -17.28 -6.67 8.59
CA MET A 424 -18.56 -5.95 8.39
C MET A 424 -19.72 -6.90 8.05
N SER A 425 -19.44 -8.17 7.78
CA SER A 425 -20.47 -9.21 7.74
C SER A 425 -21.07 -9.42 9.14
N SER A 426 -22.39 -9.61 9.21
CA SER A 426 -23.03 -10.04 10.44
C SER A 426 -22.52 -11.42 10.86
N ASP A 427 -22.61 -11.73 12.16
CA ASP A 427 -22.19 -13.03 12.69
C ASP A 427 -22.91 -14.19 11.99
N THR A 428 -24.20 -14.07 11.70
CA THR A 428 -24.96 -15.07 10.94
C THR A 428 -24.40 -15.28 9.53
N SER A 429 -24.09 -14.20 8.80
CA SER A 429 -23.53 -14.30 7.45
C SER A 429 -22.11 -14.88 7.47
N LEU A 430 -21.31 -14.53 8.48
CA LEU A 430 -19.96 -15.05 8.66
C LEU A 430 -19.97 -16.54 8.98
N VAL A 431 -20.88 -17.01 9.85
CA VAL A 431 -21.08 -18.45 10.12
C VAL A 431 -21.41 -19.19 8.83
N GLN A 432 -22.35 -18.68 8.03
CA GLN A 432 -22.71 -19.29 6.75
C GLN A 432 -21.53 -19.37 5.79
N LEU A 433 -20.73 -18.30 5.70
CA LEU A 433 -19.54 -18.23 4.86
C LEU A 433 -18.48 -19.25 5.29
N LEU A 434 -18.10 -19.22 6.56
CA LEU A 434 -17.06 -20.10 7.12
C LEU A 434 -17.47 -21.57 7.04
N GLU A 435 -18.73 -21.89 7.34
CA GLU A 435 -19.25 -23.26 7.16
C GLU A 435 -19.20 -23.67 5.68
N GLY A 436 -19.57 -22.78 4.76
CA GLY A 436 -19.43 -23.01 3.33
C GLY A 436 -18.00 -23.36 2.92
N VAL A 437 -17.01 -22.57 3.38
CA VAL A 437 -15.58 -22.80 3.13
C VAL A 437 -15.13 -24.15 3.68
N TYR A 438 -15.51 -24.47 4.92
CA TYR A 438 -15.20 -25.76 5.55
C TYR A 438 -15.76 -26.94 4.72
N GLN A 439 -17.03 -26.87 4.32
CA GLN A 439 -17.68 -27.92 3.54
C GLN A 439 -17.05 -28.07 2.15
N MET A 440 -16.71 -26.97 1.48
CA MET A 440 -16.01 -26.97 0.20
C MET A 440 -14.63 -27.62 0.33
N ALA A 441 -13.80 -27.19 1.28
CA ALA A 441 -12.47 -27.74 1.48
C ALA A 441 -12.52 -29.25 1.77
N ARG A 442 -13.51 -29.68 2.57
CA ARG A 442 -13.74 -31.11 2.86
C ARG A 442 -14.10 -31.91 1.62
N ARG A 443 -14.97 -31.39 0.74
CA ARG A 443 -15.35 -32.05 -0.52
C ARG A 443 -14.18 -32.11 -1.49
N LYS A 444 -13.42 -31.02 -1.63
CA LYS A 444 -12.21 -30.95 -2.46
C LYS A 444 -11.19 -32.04 -2.05
N ARG A 445 -10.92 -32.16 -0.76
CA ARG A 445 -10.05 -33.20 -0.19
C ARG A 445 -10.61 -34.62 -0.40
N ALA A 446 -11.91 -34.81 -0.23
CA ALA A 446 -12.55 -36.10 -0.51
C ALA A 446 -12.44 -36.50 -1.98
N ALA A 447 -12.54 -35.54 -2.91
CA ALA A 447 -12.33 -35.78 -4.34
C ALA A 447 -10.88 -36.17 -4.66
N ASN A 448 -9.89 -35.55 -4.00
CA ASN A 448 -8.47 -35.91 -4.17
C ASN A 448 -8.15 -37.35 -3.77
N LYS A 449 -8.92 -37.98 -2.87
CA LYS A 449 -8.73 -39.41 -2.55
C LYS A 449 -8.97 -40.33 -3.75
N LYS A 450 -9.69 -39.86 -4.77
CA LYS A 450 -10.00 -40.60 -6.00
C LYS A 450 -9.04 -40.30 -7.16
N ARG A 451 -8.16 -39.31 -7.02
CA ARG A 451 -7.17 -38.92 -8.03
C ARG A 451 -5.83 -39.60 -7.76
N ALA A 452 -5.10 -39.99 -8.80
CA ALA A 452 -3.75 -40.52 -8.66
C ALA A 452 -2.77 -39.44 -8.16
N ASP A 453 -1.60 -39.84 -7.65
CA ASP A 453 -0.54 -38.88 -7.34
C ASP A 453 -0.09 -38.16 -8.63
N GLY A 454 0.19 -36.86 -8.55
CA GLY A 454 0.44 -36.02 -9.73
C GLY A 454 -0.82 -35.54 -10.47
N GLU A 455 -2.01 -36.09 -10.16
CA GLU A 455 -3.30 -35.61 -10.69
C GLU A 455 -4.13 -34.89 -9.62
N LYS A 456 -3.70 -34.91 -8.35
CA LYS A 456 -4.42 -34.28 -7.24
C LYS A 456 -4.45 -32.77 -7.40
N TYR A 457 -5.56 -32.16 -7.00
CA TYR A 457 -5.69 -30.71 -6.93
C TYR A 457 -5.09 -30.20 -5.63
N ALA A 458 -4.61 -28.97 -5.59
CA ALA A 458 -4.12 -28.35 -4.37
C ALA A 458 -5.23 -28.31 -3.30
N GLU A 459 -4.96 -28.75 -2.07
CA GLU A 459 -5.94 -28.65 -0.97
C GLU A 459 -5.90 -27.27 -0.31
N ILE A 460 -7.02 -26.78 0.21
CA ILE A 460 -7.03 -25.52 0.97
C ILE A 460 -6.26 -25.73 2.28
N VAL A 461 -5.11 -25.07 2.41
CA VAL A 461 -4.24 -25.12 3.61
C VAL A 461 -4.25 -23.83 4.40
N ARG A 462 -4.70 -22.73 3.78
CA ARG A 462 -4.72 -21.40 4.39
C ARG A 462 -6.08 -20.72 4.19
N VAL A 463 -6.59 -20.13 5.25
CA VAL A 463 -7.77 -19.25 5.23
C VAL A 463 -7.41 -17.92 5.87
N ARG A 464 -7.76 -16.82 5.20
CA ARG A 464 -7.47 -15.47 5.69
C ARG A 464 -8.69 -14.58 5.70
N LEU A 465 -8.76 -13.69 6.68
CA LEU A 465 -9.73 -12.60 6.75
C LEU A 465 -9.00 -11.26 6.64
N GLY A 466 -9.31 -10.46 5.61
CA GLY A 466 -8.83 -9.08 5.49
C GLY A 466 -9.83 -8.10 6.12
N THR A 467 -9.41 -7.40 7.18
CA THR A 467 -10.28 -6.52 7.98
C THR A 467 -9.51 -5.40 8.66
N ARG A 468 -10.00 -4.17 8.55
CA ARG A 468 -9.55 -3.02 9.33
C ARG A 468 -10.43 -2.77 10.56
N LEU A 469 -11.52 -3.53 10.77
CA LEU A 469 -12.41 -3.31 11.92
C LEU A 469 -11.76 -3.38 13.30
N PRO A 470 -10.70 -4.19 13.59
CA PRO A 470 -10.02 -4.06 14.87
C PRO A 470 -9.53 -2.64 15.16
N VAL A 471 -9.21 -1.87 14.12
CA VAL A 471 -8.75 -0.48 14.18
C VAL A 471 -9.91 0.51 14.04
N TYR A 472 -10.81 0.30 13.07
CA TYR A 472 -11.93 1.21 12.85
C TYR A 472 -13.00 1.12 13.93
N LEU A 473 -13.22 -0.06 14.49
CA LEU A 473 -14.36 -0.41 15.32
C LEU A 473 -14.06 -1.64 16.19
N PRO A 474 -13.15 -1.54 17.18
CA PRO A 474 -12.73 -2.68 18.01
C PRO A 474 -13.90 -3.35 18.74
N GLN A 475 -14.98 -2.62 19.00
CA GLN A 475 -16.22 -3.13 19.60
C GLN A 475 -16.87 -4.25 18.78
N ARG A 476 -16.56 -4.36 17.48
CA ARG A 476 -17.05 -5.47 16.63
C ARG A 476 -16.46 -6.83 17.05
N ILE A 477 -15.33 -6.83 17.75
CA ILE A 477 -14.65 -8.05 18.23
C ILE A 477 -15.27 -8.51 19.54
N THR A 478 -16.52 -8.97 19.43
CA THR A 478 -17.32 -9.54 20.52
C THR A 478 -16.88 -10.97 20.84
N ASP A 479 -17.21 -11.45 22.03
CA ASP A 479 -16.89 -12.84 22.42
C ASP A 479 -17.62 -13.87 21.55
N ASP A 480 -18.81 -13.54 21.04
CA ASP A 480 -19.54 -14.36 20.07
C ASP A 480 -18.80 -14.47 18.74
N LEU A 481 -18.25 -13.37 18.22
CA LEU A 481 -17.42 -13.41 17.01
C LEU A 481 -16.17 -14.27 17.25
N VAL A 482 -15.50 -14.09 18.38
CA VAL A 482 -14.31 -14.87 18.77
C VAL A 482 -14.64 -16.36 18.81
N LYS A 483 -15.80 -16.72 19.37
CA LYS A 483 -16.28 -18.11 19.40
C LYS A 483 -16.51 -18.66 18.00
N ILE A 484 -17.15 -17.91 17.10
CA ILE A 484 -17.37 -18.31 15.70
C ILE A 484 -16.03 -18.60 15.00
N LEU A 485 -15.06 -17.70 15.16
CA LEU A 485 -13.73 -17.84 14.57
C LEU A 485 -12.99 -19.06 15.12
N LYS A 486 -13.05 -19.28 16.43
CA LYS A 486 -12.43 -20.43 17.11
C LYS A 486 -13.07 -21.76 16.70
N ASP A 487 -14.39 -21.82 16.65
CA ASP A 487 -15.13 -23.03 16.23
C ASP A 487 -14.78 -23.42 14.78
N PHE A 488 -14.70 -22.45 13.88
CA PHE A 488 -14.25 -22.69 12.50
C PHE A 488 -12.79 -23.16 12.46
N GLN A 489 -11.88 -22.47 13.17
CA GLN A 489 -10.47 -22.83 13.23
C GLN A 489 -10.28 -24.28 13.67
N HIS A 490 -10.95 -24.73 14.73
CA HIS A 490 -10.86 -26.10 15.22
C HIS A 490 -11.40 -27.12 14.21
N LYS A 491 -12.57 -26.85 13.60
CA LYS A 491 -13.18 -27.77 12.61
C LYS A 491 -12.34 -27.88 11.34
N ALA A 492 -11.90 -26.75 10.79
CA ALA A 492 -11.11 -26.68 9.58
C ALA A 492 -9.70 -27.30 9.77
N SER A 493 -9.11 -27.15 10.96
CA SER A 493 -7.83 -27.79 11.29
C SER A 493 -7.87 -29.31 11.17
N ARG A 494 -8.96 -29.94 11.62
CA ARG A 494 -9.16 -31.40 11.55
C ARG A 494 -9.24 -31.94 10.12
N ILE A 495 -9.54 -31.07 9.14
CA ILE A 495 -9.60 -31.45 7.73
C ILE A 495 -8.40 -30.97 6.92
N GLY A 496 -7.33 -30.49 7.57
CA GLY A 496 -6.04 -30.18 6.93
C GLY A 496 -5.77 -28.72 6.61
N VAL A 497 -6.66 -27.78 7.01
CA VAL A 497 -6.32 -26.35 6.97
C VAL A 497 -5.34 -26.07 8.12
N ARG A 498 -4.15 -25.56 7.82
CA ARG A 498 -3.08 -25.41 8.82
C ARG A 498 -2.86 -23.96 9.24
N GLN A 499 -3.21 -23.00 8.39
CA GLN A 499 -2.91 -21.59 8.62
C GLN A 499 -4.19 -20.74 8.61
N PHE A 500 -4.41 -20.01 9.69
CA PHE A 500 -5.55 -19.11 9.87
C PHE A 500 -5.00 -17.73 10.19
N MET A 501 -5.21 -16.76 9.31
CA MET A 501 -4.64 -15.42 9.48
C MET A 501 -5.67 -14.31 9.39
N ILE A 502 -5.54 -13.30 10.23
CA ILE A 502 -6.28 -12.05 10.11
C ILE A 502 -5.33 -10.98 9.62
N GLN A 503 -5.59 -10.45 8.43
CA GLN A 503 -4.86 -9.35 7.83
C GLN A 503 -5.51 -8.04 8.28
N THR A 504 -4.90 -7.42 9.29
CA THR A 504 -5.29 -6.10 9.76
C THR A 504 -4.60 -4.98 8.99
N HIS A 505 -5.11 -3.77 9.15
CA HIS A 505 -4.64 -2.55 8.49
C HIS A 505 -4.52 -1.43 9.53
N VAL A 506 -3.41 -1.45 10.26
CA VAL A 506 -2.96 -0.39 11.18
C VAL A 506 -1.93 0.44 10.44
N GLU A 507 -2.16 1.74 10.38
CA GLU A 507 -1.35 2.74 9.73
C GLU A 507 -0.41 3.47 10.68
N SER A 508 -0.77 3.63 11.95
CA SER A 508 0.05 4.35 12.93
C SER A 508 0.04 3.66 14.29
N SER A 509 1.15 3.76 15.05
CA SER A 509 1.20 3.33 16.46
C SER A 509 0.10 3.99 17.29
N MET A 510 -0.35 5.17 16.87
CA MET A 510 -1.48 5.87 17.47
C MET A 510 -2.78 5.08 17.37
N GLU A 511 -3.04 4.32 16.31
CA GLU A 511 -4.29 3.56 16.18
C GLU A 511 -4.40 2.38 17.16
N ILE A 512 -3.29 1.96 17.79
CA ILE A 512 -3.28 0.87 18.77
C ILE A 512 -3.70 1.41 20.13
N THR A 513 -5.01 1.48 20.35
CA THR A 513 -5.62 1.87 21.63
C THR A 513 -5.72 0.68 22.59
N PRO A 514 -6.07 0.90 23.87
CA PRO A 514 -6.41 -0.21 24.77
C PRO A 514 -7.52 -1.12 24.23
N GLN A 515 -8.55 -0.56 23.59
CA GLN A 515 -9.65 -1.32 22.97
C GLN A 515 -9.16 -2.12 21.75
N VAL A 516 -8.29 -1.54 20.92
CA VAL A 516 -7.67 -2.26 19.79
C VAL A 516 -6.78 -3.39 20.31
N LYS A 517 -5.98 -3.15 21.35
CA LYS A 517 -5.14 -4.20 21.98
C LYS A 517 -6.00 -5.38 22.43
N GLU A 518 -7.10 -5.14 23.14
CA GLU A 518 -8.01 -6.20 23.57
C GLU A 518 -8.60 -6.96 22.39
N ALA A 519 -9.08 -6.24 21.37
CA ALA A 519 -9.61 -6.83 20.14
C ALA A 519 -8.58 -7.73 19.44
N LEU A 520 -7.33 -7.28 19.27
CA LEU A 520 -6.26 -8.06 18.66
C LEU A 520 -5.91 -9.31 19.48
N GLN A 521 -5.84 -9.18 20.81
CA GLN A 521 -5.59 -10.32 21.71
C GLN A 521 -6.73 -11.35 21.64
N LYS A 522 -7.99 -10.92 21.56
CA LYS A 522 -9.14 -11.80 21.39
C LYS A 522 -9.06 -12.61 20.09
N LEU A 523 -8.63 -11.98 19.00
CA LEU A 523 -8.43 -12.65 17.71
C LEU A 523 -7.31 -13.70 17.77
N ASN A 524 -6.16 -13.37 18.35
CA ASN A 524 -5.07 -14.32 18.57
C ASN A 524 -5.51 -15.52 19.44
N ARG A 525 -6.29 -15.28 20.51
CA ARG A 525 -6.89 -16.33 21.37
C ARG A 525 -7.93 -17.21 20.66
N ALA A 526 -8.43 -16.78 19.50
CA ALA A 526 -9.29 -17.61 18.65
C ALA A 526 -8.48 -18.59 17.79
N GLY A 527 -7.15 -18.59 17.89
CA GLY A 527 -6.25 -19.40 17.06
C GLY A 527 -5.96 -18.81 15.68
N TRP A 528 -6.25 -17.51 15.49
CA TRP A 528 -5.98 -16.80 14.23
C TRP A 528 -4.78 -15.88 14.39
N LEU A 529 -3.73 -16.12 13.60
CA LEU A 529 -2.54 -15.27 13.58
C LEU A 529 -2.88 -13.89 13.03
N VAL A 530 -2.77 -12.86 13.86
CA VAL A 530 -2.99 -11.48 13.38
C VAL A 530 -1.71 -10.93 12.77
N ILE A 531 -1.82 -10.48 11.52
CA ILE A 531 -0.73 -9.88 10.74
C ILE A 531 -1.14 -8.52 10.20
N ASN A 532 -0.21 -7.59 10.10
CA ASN A 532 -0.49 -6.21 9.71
C ASN A 532 -0.01 -5.87 8.30
N GLN A 533 -0.89 -5.30 7.49
CA GLN A 533 -0.54 -4.63 6.24
C GLN A 533 -0.59 -3.12 6.46
N HIS A 534 0.54 -2.47 6.20
CA HIS A 534 0.72 -1.03 6.34
C HIS A 534 0.86 -0.39 4.96
N VAL A 535 0.29 0.81 4.75
CA VAL A 535 0.45 1.58 3.51
C VAL A 535 1.35 2.79 3.76
N PHE A 536 2.43 2.88 2.99
CA PHE A 536 3.51 3.82 3.14
C PHE A 536 3.17 5.20 2.54
N THR A 537 2.17 5.86 3.14
CA THR A 537 1.77 7.22 2.76
C THR A 537 2.83 8.25 3.12
N ALA A 538 2.80 9.44 2.52
CA ALA A 538 3.75 10.51 2.82
C ALA A 538 3.85 10.86 4.33
N ALA A 539 2.73 10.80 5.05
CA ALA A 539 2.74 11.03 6.50
C ALA A 539 3.26 9.82 7.30
N ALA A 540 3.07 8.60 6.79
CA ALA A 540 3.57 7.38 7.40
C ALA A 540 5.04 7.08 7.03
N SER A 541 5.55 7.68 5.95
CA SER A 541 6.93 7.53 5.49
C SER A 541 7.92 8.42 6.22
N ARG A 542 7.48 9.11 7.27
CA ARG A 542 8.35 9.90 8.14
C ARG A 542 9.31 9.01 8.92
N ARG A 543 10.56 9.43 9.08
CA ARG A 543 11.63 8.61 9.69
C ARG A 543 11.22 8.13 11.08
N GLY A 544 11.38 6.85 11.38
CA GLY A 544 11.05 6.24 12.66
C GLY A 544 9.56 5.93 12.88
N HIS A 545 8.64 6.45 12.05
CA HIS A 545 7.20 6.20 12.20
C HIS A 545 6.86 4.70 12.07
N ASN A 546 7.36 4.06 11.02
CA ASN A 546 7.09 2.64 10.77
C ASN A 546 7.80 1.71 11.75
N ALA A 547 9.03 2.05 12.14
CA ALA A 547 9.74 1.34 13.20
C ALA A 547 8.95 1.40 14.52
N LYS A 548 8.39 2.57 14.88
CA LYS A 548 7.52 2.72 16.06
C LYS A 548 6.22 1.92 15.94
N LEU A 549 5.60 1.91 14.76
CA LEU A 549 4.43 1.08 14.49
C LEU A 549 4.76 -0.41 14.70
N ARG A 550 5.85 -0.92 14.10
CA ARG A 550 6.27 -2.33 14.24
C ARG A 550 6.57 -2.71 15.69
N GLN A 551 7.21 -1.83 16.45
CA GLN A 551 7.42 -2.02 17.90
C GLN A 551 6.07 -2.23 18.61
N THR A 552 5.13 -1.31 18.38
CA THR A 552 3.82 -1.33 19.05
C THR A 552 2.98 -2.53 18.60
N LEU A 553 3.05 -2.94 17.35
CA LEU A 553 2.41 -4.17 16.83
C LEU A 553 2.94 -5.41 17.56
N GLY A 554 4.27 -5.52 17.71
CA GLY A 554 4.90 -6.64 18.43
C GLY A 554 4.50 -6.69 19.91
N GLU A 555 4.29 -5.54 20.55
CA GLU A 555 3.81 -5.45 21.95
C GLU A 555 2.38 -5.99 22.15
N VAL A 556 1.58 -6.05 21.10
CA VAL A 556 0.18 -6.53 21.14
C VAL A 556 -0.01 -7.85 20.38
N GLY A 557 1.08 -8.55 20.06
CA GLY A 557 1.06 -9.86 19.43
C GLY A 557 0.67 -9.85 17.95
N VAL A 558 0.96 -8.77 17.22
CA VAL A 558 0.72 -8.66 15.78
C VAL A 558 2.03 -8.72 15.02
N LEU A 559 2.09 -9.58 13.99
CA LEU A 559 3.25 -9.69 13.11
C LEU A 559 3.18 -8.65 11.97
N PRO A 560 4.23 -7.84 11.77
CA PRO A 560 4.33 -6.97 10.59
C PRO A 560 4.44 -7.80 9.30
N TYR A 561 3.53 -7.60 8.34
CA TYR A 561 3.51 -8.35 7.09
C TYR A 561 4.04 -7.53 5.91
N TYR A 562 3.22 -6.66 5.32
CA TYR A 562 3.66 -5.82 4.19
C TYR A 562 3.76 -4.36 4.58
N THR A 563 4.76 -3.68 4.02
CA THR A 563 4.72 -2.23 3.80
C THR A 563 4.44 -1.98 2.32
N PHE A 564 3.24 -1.50 2.00
CA PHE A 564 2.82 -1.22 0.65
C PHE A 564 3.18 0.21 0.24
N SER A 565 3.95 0.39 -0.83
CA SER A 565 3.98 1.68 -1.52
C SER A 565 2.56 2.08 -1.94
N VAL A 566 2.24 3.37 -1.84
CA VAL A 566 0.94 3.88 -2.28
C VAL A 566 0.76 3.60 -3.78
N LYS A 567 -0.37 2.97 -4.12
CA LYS A 567 -0.77 2.71 -5.49
C LYS A 567 -1.86 3.69 -5.92
N GLY A 568 -2.05 3.83 -7.22
CA GLY A 568 -2.92 4.84 -7.82
C GLY A 568 -2.11 5.87 -8.57
N TYR A 569 -2.80 6.87 -9.10
CA TYR A 569 -2.22 7.88 -9.96
C TYR A 569 -2.30 9.25 -9.29
N MET A 570 -2.78 10.26 -10.02
CA MET A 570 -2.84 11.63 -9.52
C MET A 570 -3.78 11.77 -8.31
N GLU A 571 -4.84 10.96 -8.21
CA GLU A 571 -5.76 10.98 -7.07
C GLU A 571 -5.05 10.71 -5.74
N ASN A 572 -3.96 9.95 -5.76
CA ASN A 572 -3.16 9.61 -4.59
C ASN A 572 -1.89 10.45 -4.47
N TRP A 573 -1.70 11.47 -5.31
CA TRP A 573 -0.51 12.34 -5.31
C TRP A 573 -0.17 12.83 -3.90
N PHE A 574 -1.15 13.35 -3.15
CA PHE A 574 -0.89 13.88 -1.80
C PHE A 574 -0.36 12.81 -0.84
N ASN A 575 -0.92 11.61 -0.87
CA ASN A 575 -0.51 10.50 -0.02
C ASN A 575 0.71 9.75 -0.55
N PHE A 576 1.13 9.97 -1.80
CA PHE A 576 2.23 9.25 -2.42
C PHE A 576 3.60 9.62 -1.83
N ALA A 577 4.36 8.59 -1.43
CA ALA A 577 5.79 8.65 -1.16
C ALA A 577 6.54 7.96 -2.34
N PRO A 578 7.63 8.53 -2.86
CA PRO A 578 8.43 7.92 -3.92
C PRO A 578 8.91 6.51 -3.55
N ASN A 579 9.04 5.61 -4.52
CA ASN A 579 9.50 4.23 -4.26
C ASN A 579 10.95 4.20 -3.75
N GLY A 580 11.77 5.18 -4.13
CA GLY A 580 13.10 5.38 -3.55
C GLY A 580 13.05 5.56 -2.02
N ARG A 581 11.98 6.16 -1.47
CA ARG A 581 11.80 6.29 -0.02
C ARG A 581 11.45 4.96 0.65
N ALA A 582 10.71 4.08 -0.05
CA ALA A 582 10.45 2.72 0.45
C ALA A 582 11.72 1.87 0.48
N VAL A 583 12.64 2.08 -0.48
CA VAL A 583 13.97 1.47 -0.50
C VAL A 583 14.85 2.05 0.61
N GLN A 584 14.84 3.38 0.79
CA GLN A 584 15.53 4.03 1.90
C GLN A 584 15.06 3.49 3.25
N GLU A 585 13.75 3.31 3.46
CA GLU A 585 13.21 2.72 4.69
C GLU A 585 13.68 1.28 4.90
N GLN A 586 13.72 0.48 3.83
CA GLN A 586 14.18 -0.91 3.87
C GLN A 586 15.64 -1.01 4.33
N ILE A 587 16.50 -0.15 3.80
CA ILE A 587 17.96 -0.19 4.00
C ILE A 587 18.38 0.50 5.29
N GLU A 588 17.76 1.61 5.66
CA GLU A 588 18.22 2.47 6.75
C GLU A 588 17.45 2.28 8.06
N GLU A 589 16.19 1.81 8.02
CA GLU A 589 15.34 1.73 9.22
C GLU A 589 14.89 0.29 9.50
N LYS A 590 14.28 -0.36 8.52
CA LYS A 590 13.75 -1.73 8.64
C LYS A 590 14.83 -2.73 9.03
N VAL A 591 16.05 -2.55 8.52
CA VAL A 591 17.19 -3.45 8.75
C VAL A 591 17.47 -3.68 10.24
N VAL A 592 17.23 -2.69 11.10
CA VAL A 592 17.41 -2.77 12.56
C VAL A 592 16.49 -3.82 13.21
N GLY A 593 15.36 -4.11 12.56
CA GLY A 593 14.42 -5.15 13.00
C GLY A 593 14.60 -6.50 12.32
N LYS A 594 15.64 -6.68 11.49
CA LYS A 594 15.89 -7.96 10.80
C LYS A 594 16.30 -9.03 11.81
N LEU A 595 15.67 -10.20 11.72
CA LEU A 595 15.94 -11.35 12.57
C LEU A 595 17.11 -12.17 12.03
N SER A 596 17.85 -12.83 12.93
CA SER A 596 18.77 -13.92 12.58
C SER A 596 18.02 -15.12 11.98
N ASP A 597 18.72 -15.95 11.18
CA ASP A 597 18.12 -17.14 10.57
C ASP A 597 17.55 -18.10 11.63
N GLN A 598 18.24 -18.25 12.77
CA GLN A 598 17.77 -19.04 13.91
C GLN A 598 16.46 -18.47 14.49
N ALA A 599 16.34 -17.16 14.63
CA ALA A 599 15.11 -16.53 15.11
C ALA A 599 13.96 -16.63 14.09
N VAL A 600 14.27 -16.64 12.79
CA VAL A 600 13.28 -16.90 11.73
C VAL A 600 12.75 -18.33 11.82
N GLU A 601 13.60 -19.32 12.04
CA GLU A 601 13.19 -20.72 12.26
C GLU A 601 12.34 -20.88 13.53
N GLU A 602 12.71 -20.23 14.64
CA GLU A 602 11.93 -20.22 15.88
C GLU A 602 10.54 -19.60 15.65
N LEU A 603 10.47 -18.50 14.91
CA LEU A 603 9.21 -17.83 14.57
C LEU A 603 8.31 -18.71 13.70
N ASP A 604 8.86 -19.42 12.71
CA ASP A 604 8.13 -20.29 11.80
C ASP A 604 7.52 -21.51 12.52
N ALA A 605 8.30 -22.17 13.38
CA ALA A 605 7.84 -23.31 14.18
C ALA A 605 6.61 -22.98 15.06
N ASP A 606 6.44 -21.71 15.41
CA ASP A 606 5.40 -21.21 16.30
C ASP A 606 4.14 -20.70 15.62
N LEU A 607 4.04 -20.81 14.29
CA LEU A 607 2.84 -20.46 13.53
C LEU A 607 1.57 -21.14 14.08
N VAL A 608 1.68 -22.35 14.61
CA VAL A 608 0.55 -23.13 15.16
C VAL A 608 0.05 -22.57 16.49
N ARG A 609 0.80 -21.68 17.14
CA ARG A 609 0.56 -21.16 18.50
C ARG A 609 0.17 -19.69 18.51
N ALA A 610 -0.77 -19.28 17.64
CA ALA A 610 -1.24 -17.89 17.56
C ALA A 610 -1.69 -17.29 18.92
N GLU A 611 -2.23 -18.12 19.81
CA GLU A 611 -2.69 -17.73 21.15
C GLU A 611 -1.55 -17.20 22.05
N ALA A 612 -0.30 -17.63 21.81
CA ALA A 612 0.89 -17.26 22.57
C ALA A 612 1.78 -16.23 21.84
N MET A 613 1.31 -15.68 20.71
CA MET A 613 2.11 -14.82 19.82
C MET A 613 2.71 -13.61 20.56
N GLU A 614 1.95 -12.92 21.43
CA GLU A 614 2.48 -11.76 22.18
C GLU A 614 3.71 -12.12 23.03
N SER A 615 3.65 -13.23 23.77
CA SER A 615 4.80 -13.69 24.59
C SER A 615 5.97 -14.13 23.72
N HIS A 616 5.71 -14.77 22.58
CA HIS A 616 6.75 -15.25 21.68
C HIS A 616 7.48 -14.07 21.02
N LEU A 617 6.75 -13.09 20.48
CA LEU A 617 7.35 -11.89 19.88
C LEU A 617 8.18 -11.09 20.90
N ARG A 618 7.71 -11.01 22.16
CA ARG A 618 8.48 -10.40 23.24
C ARG A 618 9.77 -11.16 23.53
N SER A 619 9.70 -12.49 23.60
CA SER A 619 10.88 -13.35 23.80
C SER A 619 11.89 -13.18 22.67
N LEU A 620 11.44 -13.25 21.41
CA LEU A 620 12.27 -13.08 20.23
C LEU A 620 12.98 -11.72 20.22
N ARG A 621 12.25 -10.63 20.45
CA ARG A 621 12.84 -9.28 20.53
C ARG A 621 13.92 -9.16 21.59
N ASN A 622 13.70 -9.74 22.76
CA ASN A 622 14.67 -9.71 23.85
C ASN A 622 15.93 -10.52 23.50
N LYS A 623 15.78 -11.68 22.85
CA LYS A 623 16.92 -12.51 22.40
C LYS A 623 17.75 -11.81 21.33
N GLU A 624 17.08 -11.23 20.34
CA GLU A 624 17.72 -10.54 19.21
C GLU A 624 18.16 -9.10 19.57
N THR A 625 17.89 -8.64 20.79
CA THR A 625 18.20 -7.28 21.26
C THR A 625 17.69 -6.20 20.30
N THR A 626 16.48 -6.41 19.76
CA THR A 626 15.85 -5.48 18.81
C THR A 626 14.55 -4.89 19.38
N ALA A 627 14.32 -3.62 19.06
CA ALA A 627 13.12 -2.91 19.49
C ALA A 627 11.84 -3.39 18.77
N PHE A 628 11.97 -3.93 17.55
CA PHE A 628 10.85 -4.35 16.71
C PHE A 628 11.27 -5.43 15.72
N LEU A 629 10.30 -6.14 15.13
CA LEU A 629 10.54 -7.05 14.02
C LEU A 629 10.31 -6.31 12.70
N ALA A 630 11.18 -6.53 11.73
CA ALA A 630 11.00 -6.09 10.35
C ALA A 630 9.71 -6.69 9.75
N THR A 631 9.11 -5.98 8.80
CA THR A 631 8.08 -6.56 7.93
C THR A 631 8.67 -7.67 7.06
N ASP A 632 7.82 -8.57 6.57
CA ASP A 632 8.18 -9.50 5.48
C ASP A 632 8.84 -8.70 4.36
N ARG A 633 8.05 -7.85 3.68
CA ARG A 633 8.51 -7.18 2.47
C ARG A 633 7.94 -5.78 2.31
N ASN A 634 8.75 -4.90 1.75
CA ASN A 634 8.29 -3.65 1.17
C ASN A 634 7.91 -3.93 -0.29
N VAL A 635 6.71 -3.57 -0.73
CA VAL A 635 6.21 -3.94 -2.06
C VAL A 635 5.30 -2.87 -2.65
N LEU A 636 5.32 -2.73 -3.98
CA LEU A 636 4.26 -2.09 -4.74
C LEU A 636 3.40 -3.17 -5.41
N ASN A 637 2.07 -2.98 -5.44
CA ASN A 637 1.22 -3.81 -6.30
C ASN A 637 1.49 -3.45 -7.76
N LEU A 638 1.88 -4.40 -8.59
CA LEU A 638 2.12 -4.11 -10.01
C LEU A 638 0.81 -4.21 -10.80
N PRO A 639 0.52 -3.26 -11.71
CA PRO A 639 -0.67 -3.35 -12.57
C PRO A 639 -0.60 -4.58 -13.49
N GLY A 640 -1.59 -5.49 -13.41
CA GLY A 640 -1.66 -6.72 -14.20
C GLY A 640 -1.36 -7.96 -13.37
N VAL A 641 -0.09 -8.18 -12.99
CA VAL A 641 0.31 -9.35 -12.19
C VAL A 641 1.42 -8.99 -11.21
N GLY A 642 1.22 -9.38 -9.95
CA GLY A 642 2.29 -9.49 -8.99
C GLY A 642 2.44 -8.30 -8.03
N LYS A 643 3.47 -8.41 -7.20
CA LYS A 643 3.91 -7.42 -6.22
C LYS A 643 5.42 -7.41 -6.28
N SER A 644 6.03 -6.24 -6.21
CA SER A 644 7.49 -6.12 -6.28
C SER A 644 7.93 -4.77 -5.78
N LEU A 645 9.12 -4.72 -5.19
CA LEU A 645 9.94 -3.51 -5.07
C LEU A 645 11.23 -3.66 -5.89
N SER A 646 11.36 -4.70 -6.70
CA SER A 646 12.49 -4.87 -7.61
C SER A 646 12.29 -3.96 -8.83
N PHE A 647 13.05 -2.87 -8.91
CA PHE A 647 12.95 -1.91 -10.00
C PHE A 647 14.27 -1.19 -10.30
N ARG A 648 14.37 -0.62 -11.50
CA ARG A 648 15.37 0.38 -11.87
C ARG A 648 14.70 1.67 -12.31
N VAL A 649 15.26 2.82 -11.93
CA VAL A 649 14.84 4.12 -12.46
C VAL A 649 15.46 4.30 -13.85
N ILE A 650 14.66 4.07 -14.89
CA ILE A 650 15.10 4.09 -16.29
C ILE A 650 14.85 5.43 -17.00
N GLY A 651 14.09 6.32 -16.38
CA GLY A 651 13.84 7.64 -16.94
C GLY A 651 13.36 8.66 -15.93
N ILE A 652 13.14 9.88 -16.42
CA ILE A 652 12.54 10.98 -15.66
C ILE A 652 11.76 11.89 -16.61
N THR A 653 10.60 12.36 -16.17
CA THR A 653 9.78 13.30 -16.93
C THR A 653 10.30 14.73 -16.81
N ARG A 654 9.85 15.64 -17.69
CA ARG A 654 10.11 17.10 -17.58
C ARG A 654 9.70 17.70 -16.23
N TYR A 655 8.82 17.03 -15.49
CA TYR A 655 8.32 17.45 -14.18
C TYR A 655 9.12 16.85 -13.01
N GLY A 656 10.20 16.11 -13.27
CA GLY A 656 11.02 15.47 -12.23
C GLY A 656 10.42 14.19 -11.64
N ARG A 657 9.31 13.69 -12.18
CA ARG A 657 8.72 12.39 -11.79
C ARG A 657 9.50 11.27 -12.45
N ARG A 658 9.98 10.30 -11.67
CA ARG A 658 10.81 9.19 -12.15
C ARG A 658 9.98 8.16 -12.90
N ILE A 659 10.62 7.50 -13.87
CA ILE A 659 10.06 6.41 -14.67
C ILE A 659 10.80 5.14 -14.23
N LEU A 660 10.05 4.19 -13.69
CA LEU A 660 10.57 2.98 -13.06
C LEU A 660 10.20 1.78 -13.93
N GLN A 661 11.16 0.89 -14.15
CA GLN A 661 10.96 -0.42 -14.75
C GLN A 661 11.03 -1.47 -13.66
N PHE A 662 9.93 -2.20 -13.46
CA PHE A 662 9.80 -3.22 -12.43
C PHE A 662 9.99 -4.62 -13.00
N ASP A 663 10.65 -5.44 -12.17
CA ASP A 663 10.71 -6.88 -12.30
C ASP A 663 9.60 -7.54 -11.48
N HIS A 664 9.14 -8.71 -11.94
CA HIS A 664 8.28 -9.55 -11.10
C HIS A 664 9.09 -10.17 -9.97
N ASP A 665 8.44 -10.39 -8.82
CA ASP A 665 9.04 -11.03 -7.65
C ASP A 665 9.39 -12.50 -7.92
N ALA A 666 10.67 -12.80 -8.11
CA ALA A 666 11.15 -14.15 -8.42
C ALA A 666 10.92 -15.17 -7.29
N THR A 667 10.60 -14.73 -6.07
CA THR A 667 10.36 -15.60 -4.91
C THR A 667 8.93 -16.16 -4.86
N ARG A 668 8.10 -15.87 -5.88
CA ARG A 668 6.71 -16.31 -5.96
C ARG A 668 6.40 -16.95 -7.31
N ARG A 669 5.51 -17.94 -7.26
CA ARG A 669 4.88 -18.49 -8.46
C ARG A 669 3.87 -17.48 -9.02
N HIS A 670 4.05 -17.08 -10.26
CA HIS A 670 3.15 -16.17 -10.98
C HIS A 670 2.29 -16.92 -11.99
N SER A 671 1.27 -16.23 -12.51
CA SER A 671 0.59 -16.70 -13.72
C SER A 671 1.57 -16.76 -14.89
N PRO A 672 1.54 -17.80 -15.74
CA PRO A 672 2.40 -17.90 -16.93
C PRO A 672 2.33 -16.70 -17.88
N ILE A 673 1.29 -15.87 -17.80
CA ILE A 673 1.15 -14.65 -18.61
C ILE A 673 2.32 -13.67 -18.43
N ILE A 674 3.07 -13.73 -17.31
CA ILE A 674 4.24 -12.86 -17.09
C ILE A 674 5.32 -13.04 -18.15
N GLU A 675 5.42 -14.23 -18.77
CA GLU A 675 6.36 -14.52 -19.85
C GLU A 675 6.04 -13.72 -21.13
N LYS A 676 4.77 -13.29 -21.28
CA LYS A 676 4.29 -12.45 -22.38
C LYS A 676 4.21 -10.96 -22.04
N LEU A 677 3.96 -10.61 -20.78
CA LEU A 677 3.74 -9.21 -20.35
C LEU A 677 5.02 -8.35 -20.38
N GLY A 678 6.19 -8.96 -20.22
CA GLY A 678 7.46 -8.24 -20.12
C GLY A 678 7.56 -7.42 -18.82
N LYS A 679 8.48 -6.44 -18.79
CA LYS A 679 8.69 -5.58 -17.61
C LYS A 679 7.57 -4.55 -17.48
N ILE A 680 7.24 -4.16 -16.25
CA ILE A 680 6.19 -3.19 -15.96
C ILE A 680 6.77 -1.79 -15.80
N ILE A 681 6.27 -0.82 -16.56
CA ILE A 681 6.71 0.59 -16.46
C ILE A 681 5.71 1.41 -15.64
N ILE A 682 6.21 2.17 -14.67
CA ILE A 682 5.43 3.05 -13.80
C ILE A 682 6.08 4.42 -13.77
N ILE A 683 5.28 5.47 -13.96
CA ILE A 683 5.68 6.86 -13.73
C ILE A 683 5.18 7.26 -12.35
N GLU A 684 6.07 7.70 -11.47
CA GLU A 684 5.71 8.12 -10.12
C GLU A 684 4.73 9.29 -10.15
N SER A 685 3.83 9.35 -9.17
CA SER A 685 2.85 10.44 -9.09
C SER A 685 3.51 11.76 -8.69
N LYS A 686 4.56 11.72 -7.88
CA LYS A 686 5.23 12.89 -7.31
C LYS A 686 6.74 12.80 -7.49
N SER A 687 7.40 13.93 -7.74
CA SER A 687 8.87 14.00 -7.74
C SER A 687 9.44 13.91 -6.31
N VAL A 688 10.72 13.55 -6.18
CA VAL A 688 11.42 13.55 -4.88
C VAL A 688 11.41 14.95 -4.26
N SER A 689 11.63 16.00 -5.06
CA SER A 689 11.61 17.39 -4.57
C SER A 689 10.25 17.82 -4.01
N GLU A 690 9.15 17.52 -4.71
CA GLU A 690 7.80 17.84 -4.23
C GLU A 690 7.47 17.05 -2.96
N TYR A 691 7.97 15.80 -2.85
CA TYR A 691 7.82 14.99 -1.65
C TYR A 691 8.58 15.59 -0.46
N LEU A 692 9.85 15.98 -0.64
CA LEU A 692 10.64 16.61 0.44
C LEU A 692 10.06 17.97 0.87
N ALA A 693 9.54 18.76 -0.07
CA ALA A 693 8.83 20.00 0.24
C ALA A 693 7.60 19.72 1.11
N GLN A 694 6.79 18.72 0.75
CA GLN A 694 5.65 18.31 1.56
C GLN A 694 6.07 17.83 2.97
N LEU A 695 7.17 17.08 3.10
CA LEU A 695 7.67 16.67 4.41
C LEU A 695 8.13 17.87 5.27
N THR A 696 8.75 18.86 4.64
CA THR A 696 9.13 20.11 5.30
C THR A 696 7.89 20.84 5.84
N GLU A 697 6.81 20.90 5.05
CA GLU A 697 5.53 21.46 5.48
C GLU A 697 4.89 20.67 6.64
N MET A 698 5.18 19.36 6.74
CA MET A 698 4.78 18.51 7.87
C MET A 698 5.69 18.69 9.11
N GLY A 699 6.76 19.49 9.01
CA GLY A 699 7.70 19.77 10.09
C GLY A 699 8.87 18.78 10.20
N GLU A 700 9.13 17.97 9.17
CA GLU A 700 10.33 17.13 9.11
C GLU A 700 11.54 17.94 8.61
N ASP A 701 12.74 17.51 9.02
CA ASP A 701 14.00 18.03 8.50
C ASP A 701 14.36 17.30 7.20
N PRO A 702 14.48 17.99 6.04
CA PRO A 702 14.91 17.36 4.80
C PRO A 702 16.27 16.67 4.86
N GLU A 703 17.18 17.09 5.75
CA GLU A 703 18.50 16.47 5.91
C GLU A 703 18.42 15.05 6.47
N ASP A 704 17.38 14.73 7.26
CA ASP A 704 17.11 13.34 7.71
C ASP A 704 16.79 12.38 6.55
N TYR A 705 16.55 12.93 5.35
CA TYR A 705 16.28 12.22 4.10
C TYR A 705 17.39 12.44 3.07
N ALA A 706 18.55 12.94 3.50
CA ALA A 706 19.73 13.02 2.65
C ALA A 706 19.99 11.68 1.95
N GLY A 707 20.41 11.75 0.69
CA GLY A 707 20.62 10.55 -0.13
C GLY A 707 19.35 9.95 -0.76
N LEU A 708 18.14 10.41 -0.43
CA LEU A 708 16.88 9.91 -1.04
C LEU A 708 16.92 9.92 -2.58
N TYR A 709 17.54 10.95 -3.16
CA TYR A 709 17.70 11.05 -4.61
C TYR A 709 18.53 9.89 -5.22
N GLY A 710 19.45 9.29 -4.48
CA GLY A 710 20.31 8.24 -5.02
C GLY A 710 19.71 6.82 -4.98
N TYR A 711 18.60 6.61 -4.27
CA TYR A 711 17.88 5.34 -4.27
C TYR A 711 17.11 5.13 -5.60
N SER A 712 17.82 4.61 -6.60
CA SER A 712 17.31 4.36 -7.95
C SER A 712 17.19 2.88 -8.34
N ILE A 713 17.59 1.98 -7.45
CA ILE A 713 17.50 0.53 -7.63
C ILE A 713 16.72 -0.02 -6.43
N GLY A 714 15.63 -0.72 -6.64
CA GLY A 714 14.91 -1.43 -5.58
C GLY A 714 15.11 -2.94 -5.71
N ILE A 715 15.05 -3.65 -4.58
CA ILE A 715 15.06 -5.12 -4.53
C ILE A 715 14.01 -5.57 -3.53
N THR A 716 13.15 -6.47 -3.97
CA THR A 716 12.16 -7.13 -3.11
C THR A 716 12.87 -8.04 -2.13
N ASP A 717 12.66 -7.83 -0.83
CA ASP A 717 13.16 -8.73 0.22
C ASP A 717 12.70 -10.18 0.00
N PRO A 718 13.49 -11.19 0.42
CA PRO A 718 13.04 -12.58 0.41
C PRO A 718 11.82 -12.74 1.33
N ARG A 719 10.95 -13.70 0.97
CA ARG A 719 9.77 -14.03 1.77
C ARG A 719 10.17 -14.82 3.02
N LEU A 720 9.63 -14.46 4.17
CA LEU A 720 9.82 -15.21 5.41
C LEU A 720 9.06 -16.55 5.36
N PRO A 721 9.65 -17.66 5.85
CA PRO A 721 9.05 -18.99 5.86
C PRO A 721 7.65 -19.06 6.49
N ILE A 722 7.40 -18.25 7.52
CA ILE A 722 6.08 -18.16 8.18
C ILE A 722 4.93 -17.80 7.21
N PHE A 723 5.25 -17.17 6.07
CA PHE A 723 4.29 -16.83 5.02
C PHE A 723 4.26 -17.83 3.85
N ASP A 724 5.06 -18.88 3.89
CA ASP A 724 5.03 -20.01 2.95
C ASP A 724 3.82 -20.91 3.18
N TYR A 725 3.39 -21.56 2.11
CA TYR A 725 2.32 -22.54 2.20
C TYR A 725 2.89 -23.85 2.73
N PRO A 726 2.21 -24.50 3.69
CA PRO A 726 2.59 -25.83 4.13
C PRO A 726 2.51 -26.82 2.98
N ASP A 727 3.49 -27.72 2.91
CA ASP A 727 3.58 -28.74 1.87
C ASP A 727 2.53 -29.86 2.03
N TYR A 728 2.26 -30.53 0.92
CA TYR A 728 1.44 -31.73 0.87
C TYR A 728 2.30 -32.99 0.95
N GLU A 729 1.69 -34.10 1.37
CA GLU A 729 2.29 -35.45 1.31
C GLU A 729 2.13 -36.09 -0.08
N PHE A 730 1.73 -35.32 -1.09
CA PHE A 730 1.43 -35.78 -2.44
C PHE A 730 1.80 -34.69 -3.47
N SER A 731 1.96 -35.11 -4.72
CA SER A 731 2.23 -34.21 -5.84
C SER A 731 0.94 -33.62 -6.39
N VAL A 732 0.88 -32.29 -6.50
CA VAL A 732 -0.22 -31.57 -7.16
C VAL A 732 -0.02 -31.62 -8.66
N THR A 733 -1.10 -31.66 -9.43
CA THR A 733 -1.03 -31.54 -10.89
C THR A 733 -0.40 -30.22 -11.35
N ASP A 734 0.38 -30.28 -12.43
CA ASP A 734 0.92 -29.09 -13.09
C ASP A 734 -0.14 -28.37 -13.94
N GLU A 735 -1.27 -29.03 -14.26
CA GLU A 735 -2.36 -28.43 -15.02
C GLU A 735 -2.98 -27.26 -14.24
N MET A 736 -3.01 -26.07 -14.83
CA MET A 736 -3.69 -24.90 -14.27
C MET A 736 -5.09 -24.77 -14.89
N THR A 737 -6.13 -25.07 -14.12
CA THR A 737 -7.51 -24.84 -14.56
C THR A 737 -7.89 -23.36 -14.48
N ASN A 738 -8.92 -22.97 -15.23
CA ASN A 738 -9.41 -21.58 -15.32
C ASN A 738 -8.35 -20.57 -15.80
N LEU A 739 -7.39 -21.00 -16.61
CA LEU A 739 -6.33 -20.17 -17.16
C LEU A 739 -6.42 -20.16 -18.70
N ASP A 740 -6.43 -18.97 -19.28
CA ASP A 740 -6.25 -18.73 -20.70
C ASP A 740 -5.22 -17.62 -20.89
N VAL A 741 -4.07 -18.01 -21.43
CA VAL A 741 -2.94 -17.10 -21.70
C VAL A 741 -2.73 -16.90 -23.20
N SER A 742 -3.67 -17.33 -24.05
CA SER A 742 -3.50 -17.33 -25.52
C SER A 742 -3.14 -15.97 -26.10
#